data_AF-A0AA39J352-F1
#
_entry.id   AF-A0AA39J352-F1
#
_cell.length_a   1.000
_cell.length_b   1.000
_cell.length_c   1.000
_cell.angle_alpha   90.00
_cell.angle_beta   90.00
_cell.angle_gamma   90.00
#
_symmetry.space_group_name_H-M   'P 1'
#
loop_
_entity.id
_entity.type
_entity.pdbx_description
1 polymer ?
#
loop_
_entity_poly.entity_id
_entity_poly.type
_entity_poly.pdbx_seq_one_letter_code
_entity_poly.pdbx_strand_id
1 'polypeptide(L)'
;MSATMPFLFESEASYRLEANTNHSVYTWPLLTRFEQLATGYLSLGERRDRPWSDDHDLRYVRLEAFFLEMQGFFSGELDLTGRHRPRFLFLLRVWKQFYAEFNKIEPHVKAQLQHYIDDAGQPRSRTTYAIHWRPLWKDFESKWLVPENGYVFVKVRVAAILELISRANSMMKFQRHHLMGLPVELLELIVKNASLEDARIISSTCKRLRTISQRHIFISRRLILNTIDLRDLRLVPAEQRKGATLERYLKEHVRGLSQVNFLLGRPDITQKIKTAQLRVRSIFDDEFWTCRQYYGTEVHFESIEYAFTTVLETMQNLTSLSVSRFALNHPLVQAIASLPHLRTLKISTEHFMTPYFSPPQQILSRIENLVLSITPHGLPVLQFLDFWMDSIKNLFIFYPVGFAQDPFSNMCAKERVSLFRLPCAFLDIVIDMLFTSPSSDARCLTHLKLDFREPILDGEVCMLTQALRSYPMEVLVLDGILGGHPSIIEDIATHMPDLLVLTLFLRGGSNQSASTHCMWPKPTWMYAPYFARFTRLRHFEWNYQYFCDKVITPWSMLLLEGHDDQDGFVQPYLGHESDDYEETRHALYGASVFKAYCRAPELMVVYRLDSAMRCWLVRDDGPIPDRTSNVLNRVIPTLEWNPQMVGDCLEDSSGWW
;
A
#
# COMPACT_ATOMS: atom_id res chain seq x y z
N MET A 1 -9.58 -57.04 4.92
CA MET A 1 -9.85 -55.68 5.42
C MET A 1 -9.91 -54.75 4.23
N SER A 2 -11.11 -54.39 3.77
CA SER A 2 -11.29 -53.41 2.69
C SER A 2 -11.04 -52.02 3.25
N ALA A 3 -9.94 -51.38 2.86
CA ALA A 3 -9.72 -49.97 3.17
C ALA A 3 -10.76 -49.13 2.43
N THR A 4 -11.81 -48.70 3.14
CA THR A 4 -12.72 -47.65 2.69
C THR A 4 -11.91 -46.39 2.45
N MET A 5 -11.69 -46.03 1.18
CA MET A 5 -11.11 -44.75 0.80
C MET A 5 -11.93 -43.60 1.42
N PRO A 6 -11.30 -42.60 2.08
CA PRO A 6 -12.01 -41.42 2.54
C PRO A 6 -12.64 -40.67 1.35
N PHE A 7 -13.89 -40.22 1.48
CA PHE A 7 -14.71 -39.73 0.35
C PHE A 7 -14.39 -38.31 -0.15
N LEU A 8 -13.46 -37.59 0.49
CA LEU A 8 -13.14 -36.19 0.19
C LEU A 8 -11.77 -36.09 -0.52
N PHE A 9 -11.57 -36.76 -1.66
CA PHE A 9 -10.24 -37.25 -2.06
C PHE A 9 -9.36 -36.36 -2.96
N GLU A 10 -9.74 -35.15 -3.38
CA GLU A 10 -8.98 -34.50 -4.48
C GLU A 10 -8.03 -33.34 -4.10
N SER A 11 -8.20 -32.64 -2.98
CA SER A 11 -7.32 -31.51 -2.62
C SER A 11 -6.10 -31.89 -1.77
N GLU A 12 -6.18 -32.98 -0.98
CA GLU A 12 -5.15 -33.34 -0.01
C GLU A 12 -3.87 -33.90 -0.67
N ALA A 13 -4.00 -34.66 -1.76
CA ALA A 13 -2.84 -35.22 -2.48
C ALA A 13 -2.07 -34.15 -3.28
N SER A 14 -2.80 -33.18 -3.86
CA SER A 14 -2.23 -32.04 -4.58
C SER A 14 -1.45 -31.13 -3.63
N TYR A 15 -2.02 -30.85 -2.45
CA TYR A 15 -1.35 -30.06 -1.41
C TYR A 15 -0.15 -30.80 -0.80
N ARG A 16 -0.21 -32.13 -0.63
CA ARG A 16 0.93 -32.96 -0.19
C ARG A 16 2.09 -32.95 -1.19
N LEU A 17 1.83 -32.74 -2.48
CA LEU A 17 2.87 -32.61 -3.50
C LEU A 17 3.54 -31.22 -3.44
N GLU A 18 2.77 -30.15 -3.19
CA GLU A 18 3.28 -28.79 -3.11
C GLU A 18 4.03 -28.49 -1.81
N ALA A 19 3.54 -28.95 -0.65
CA ALA A 19 4.14 -28.67 0.67
C ALA A 19 5.52 -29.32 0.88
N ASN A 20 5.86 -30.37 0.13
CA ASN A 20 7.19 -31.03 0.17
C ASN A 20 8.23 -30.36 -0.73
N THR A 21 7.82 -29.43 -1.59
CA THR A 21 8.76 -28.58 -2.33
C THR A 21 8.88 -27.26 -1.58
N ASN A 22 10.11 -26.83 -1.24
CA ASN A 22 10.42 -25.61 -0.47
C ASN A 22 10.01 -24.29 -1.16
N HIS A 23 8.89 -24.26 -1.87
CA HIS A 23 8.33 -23.05 -2.46
C HIS A 23 7.41 -22.41 -1.42
N SER A 24 7.54 -21.09 -1.26
CA SER A 24 6.77 -20.29 -0.33
C SER A 24 5.27 -20.60 -0.43
N VAL A 25 4.56 -20.47 0.69
CA VAL A 25 3.10 -20.68 0.93
C VAL A 25 2.19 -19.75 0.09
N TYR A 26 2.68 -19.27 -1.05
CA TYR A 26 2.06 -18.38 -2.01
C TYR A 26 2.02 -19.00 -3.41
N THR A 27 1.63 -20.28 -3.54
CA THR A 27 1.23 -20.84 -4.84
C THR A 27 -0.17 -20.34 -5.16
N TRP A 28 -0.26 -19.14 -5.73
CA TRP A 28 -1.49 -18.68 -6.40
C TRP A 28 -1.56 -19.29 -7.83
N PRO A 29 -2.76 -19.52 -8.40
CA PRO A 29 -4.04 -19.42 -7.72
C PRO A 29 -4.15 -20.48 -6.64
N LEU A 30 -4.72 -20.07 -5.51
CA LEU A 30 -5.34 -21.02 -4.57
C LEU A 30 -6.50 -21.59 -5.39
N LEU A 31 -6.25 -22.73 -6.03
CA LEU A 31 -7.14 -23.37 -6.98
C LEU A 31 -8.48 -23.68 -6.32
N THR A 32 -8.50 -23.93 -5.00
CA THR A 32 -9.67 -24.37 -4.23
C THR A 32 -9.96 -23.49 -3.00
N ARG A 33 -11.24 -23.46 -2.56
CA ARG A 33 -11.66 -22.85 -1.27
C ARG A 33 -10.92 -23.44 -0.08
N PHE A 34 -10.53 -24.71 -0.19
CA PHE A 34 -9.70 -25.38 0.80
C PHE A 34 -8.34 -24.72 0.95
N GLU A 35 -7.62 -24.46 -0.16
CA GLU A 35 -6.31 -23.81 -0.13
C GLU A 35 -6.40 -22.38 0.44
N GLN A 36 -7.44 -21.63 0.06
CA GLN A 36 -7.69 -20.28 0.62
C GLN A 36 -7.84 -20.28 2.13
N LEU A 37 -8.68 -21.18 2.65
CA LEU A 37 -8.89 -21.32 4.08
C LEU A 37 -7.63 -21.85 4.77
N ALA A 38 -6.97 -22.86 4.20
CA ALA A 38 -5.76 -23.45 4.77
C ALA A 38 -4.62 -22.43 4.91
N THR A 39 -4.38 -21.58 3.92
CA THR A 39 -3.36 -20.52 3.98
C THR A 39 -3.69 -19.49 5.07
N GLY A 40 -4.96 -19.09 5.21
CA GLY A 40 -5.39 -18.20 6.27
C GLY A 40 -5.12 -18.77 7.66
N TYR A 41 -5.43 -20.05 7.87
CA TYR A 41 -5.18 -20.75 9.15
C TYR A 41 -3.68 -21.01 9.41
N LEU A 42 -2.89 -21.36 8.39
CA LEU A 42 -1.45 -21.63 8.54
C LEU A 42 -0.61 -20.37 8.81
N SER A 43 -1.10 -19.19 8.41
CA SER A 43 -0.46 -17.92 8.73
C SER A 43 -0.48 -17.57 10.23
N LEU A 44 -1.24 -18.32 11.04
CA LEU A 44 -1.42 -18.08 12.49
C LEU A 44 -0.57 -18.98 13.40
N GLY A 45 0.28 -19.90 12.90
CA GLY A 45 1.11 -20.70 13.81
C GLY A 45 2.16 -21.63 13.18
N GLU A 46 3.37 -21.56 13.72
CA GLU A 46 4.47 -22.50 13.48
C GLU A 46 4.15 -23.88 14.07
N ARG A 47 3.85 -24.90 13.25
CA ARG A 47 4.03 -26.32 13.63
C ARG A 47 4.00 -27.23 12.40
N ARG A 48 5.12 -27.92 12.14
CA ARG A 48 5.28 -28.82 10.97
C ARG A 48 5.22 -30.31 11.29
N ASP A 49 5.13 -30.71 12.56
CA ASP A 49 5.46 -32.09 12.94
C ASP A 49 4.26 -32.99 13.29
N ARG A 50 3.00 -32.52 13.20
CA ARG A 50 1.82 -33.38 13.44
C ARG A 50 1.27 -33.98 12.14
N PRO A 51 0.83 -35.25 12.15
CA PRO A 51 0.08 -35.84 11.04
C PRO A 51 -1.17 -35.00 10.75
N TRP A 52 -1.39 -34.65 9.49
CA TRP A 52 -2.48 -33.75 9.07
C TRP A 52 -3.88 -34.28 9.40
N SER A 53 -4.02 -35.59 9.58
CA SER A 53 -5.28 -36.21 10.00
C SER A 53 -5.67 -35.87 11.44
N ASP A 54 -4.71 -35.48 12.28
CA ASP A 54 -4.90 -35.21 13.71
C ASP A 54 -4.91 -33.70 14.01
N ASP A 55 -4.80 -32.87 12.98
CA ASP A 55 -4.86 -31.43 13.10
C ASP A 55 -6.32 -30.95 13.08
N HIS A 56 -6.79 -30.43 14.22
CA HIS A 56 -8.16 -29.94 14.36
C HIS A 56 -8.48 -28.77 13.40
N ASP A 57 -7.50 -27.93 13.09
CA ASP A 57 -7.71 -26.76 12.23
C ASP A 57 -7.88 -27.20 10.77
N LEU A 58 -7.09 -28.18 10.33
CA LEU A 58 -7.26 -28.74 8.98
C LEU A 58 -8.60 -29.49 8.81
N ARG A 59 -9.06 -30.18 9.86
CA ARG A 59 -10.40 -30.80 9.88
C ARG A 59 -11.50 -29.75 9.71
N TYR A 60 -11.38 -28.63 10.41
CA TYR A 60 -12.30 -27.50 10.29
C TYR A 60 -12.29 -26.91 8.87
N VAL A 61 -11.10 -26.57 8.36
CA VAL A 61 -10.90 -26.00 7.02
C VAL A 61 -11.48 -26.89 5.93
N ARG A 62 -11.29 -28.21 6.02
CA ARG A 62 -11.81 -29.18 5.04
C ARG A 62 -13.33 -29.20 4.99
N LEU A 63 -13.96 -29.29 6.17
CA LEU A 63 -15.42 -29.31 6.26
C LEU A 63 -16.01 -27.96 5.86
N GLU A 64 -15.38 -26.86 6.26
CA GLU A 64 -15.81 -25.53 5.86
C GLU A 64 -15.74 -25.34 4.35
N ALA A 65 -14.64 -25.76 3.70
CA ALA A 65 -14.51 -25.75 2.25
C ALA A 65 -15.65 -26.56 1.59
N PHE A 66 -15.91 -27.78 2.06
CA PHE A 66 -17.01 -28.61 1.55
C PHE A 66 -18.37 -27.90 1.66
N PHE A 67 -18.67 -27.30 2.80
CA PHE A 67 -19.93 -26.57 2.99
C PHE A 67 -20.02 -25.33 2.11
N LEU A 68 -18.95 -24.53 2.03
CA LEU A 68 -18.91 -23.34 1.19
C LEU A 68 -19.04 -23.67 -0.30
N GLU A 69 -18.45 -24.77 -0.76
CA GLU A 69 -18.63 -25.26 -2.14
C GLU A 69 -20.10 -25.60 -2.42
N MET A 70 -20.73 -26.35 -1.51
CA MET A 70 -22.15 -26.68 -1.61
C MET A 70 -23.05 -25.44 -1.57
N GLN A 71 -22.84 -24.53 -0.62
CA GLN A 71 -23.54 -23.25 -0.52
C GLN A 71 -23.38 -22.44 -1.79
N GLY A 72 -22.16 -22.43 -2.32
CA GLY A 72 -21.81 -21.85 -3.59
C GLY A 72 -22.85 -22.20 -4.64
N PHE A 73 -23.01 -23.47 -5.01
CA PHE A 73 -23.90 -23.88 -6.10
C PHE A 73 -25.33 -23.33 -6.01
N PHE A 74 -25.83 -23.00 -4.82
CA PHE A 74 -27.13 -22.34 -4.63
C PHE A 74 -27.05 -20.81 -4.59
N SER A 75 -26.02 -20.22 -3.97
CA SER A 75 -25.87 -18.76 -3.84
C SER A 75 -25.47 -18.06 -5.14
N GLY A 76 -24.53 -18.64 -5.90
CA GLY A 76 -23.92 -18.02 -7.09
C GLY A 76 -22.47 -17.56 -6.91
N GLU A 77 -21.92 -17.59 -5.70
CA GLU A 77 -20.54 -17.17 -5.37
C GLU A 77 -19.40 -18.01 -5.98
N LEU A 78 -18.69 -17.49 -6.97
CA LEU A 78 -17.61 -18.22 -7.65
C LEU A 78 -16.43 -18.58 -6.70
N ASP A 79 -15.83 -19.74 -6.92
CA ASP A 79 -14.72 -20.31 -6.14
C ASP A 79 -13.47 -20.64 -6.99
N LEU A 80 -13.35 -19.99 -8.17
CA LEU A 80 -12.25 -20.07 -9.15
C LEU A 80 -11.98 -21.45 -9.79
N THR A 81 -12.33 -22.56 -9.12
CA THR A 81 -12.38 -23.94 -9.65
C THR A 81 -13.52 -24.16 -10.64
N GLY A 82 -14.53 -23.29 -10.61
CA GLY A 82 -15.64 -23.28 -11.54
C GLY A 82 -16.80 -24.20 -11.14
N ARG A 83 -17.99 -23.82 -11.61
CA ARG A 83 -19.27 -24.45 -11.22
C ARG A 83 -19.83 -25.30 -12.33
N HIS A 84 -19.25 -26.48 -12.46
CA HIS A 84 -19.61 -27.44 -13.48
C HIS A 84 -20.58 -28.49 -12.93
N ARG A 85 -21.48 -28.96 -13.80
CA ARG A 85 -22.47 -29.99 -13.45
C ARG A 85 -21.84 -31.28 -12.90
N PRO A 86 -20.74 -31.84 -13.45
CA PRO A 86 -20.11 -33.04 -12.89
C PRO A 86 -19.66 -32.86 -11.44
N ARG A 87 -19.03 -31.73 -11.12
CA ARG A 87 -18.59 -31.39 -9.76
C ARG A 87 -19.75 -31.27 -8.79
N PHE A 88 -20.84 -30.62 -9.20
CA PHE A 88 -22.05 -30.57 -8.38
C PHE A 88 -22.64 -31.97 -8.13
N LEU A 89 -22.73 -32.82 -9.16
CA LEU A 89 -23.28 -34.17 -9.00
C LEU A 89 -22.46 -35.01 -8.02
N PHE A 90 -21.14 -34.86 -8.06
CA PHE A 90 -20.23 -35.44 -7.08
C PHE A 90 -20.51 -34.92 -5.66
N LEU A 91 -20.48 -33.59 -5.47
CA LEU A 91 -20.72 -32.98 -4.16
C LEU A 91 -22.11 -33.28 -3.62
N LEU A 92 -23.14 -33.32 -4.47
CA LEU A 92 -24.50 -33.68 -4.08
C LEU A 92 -24.58 -35.13 -3.58
N ARG A 93 -23.85 -36.06 -4.19
CA ARG A 93 -23.77 -37.45 -3.72
C ARG A 93 -23.15 -37.50 -2.32
N VAL A 94 -22.04 -36.79 -2.12
CA VAL A 94 -21.34 -36.70 -0.82
C VAL A 94 -22.26 -36.05 0.23
N TRP A 95 -22.90 -34.93 -0.11
CA TRP A 95 -23.85 -34.22 0.73
C TRP A 95 -25.04 -35.08 1.16
N LYS A 96 -25.64 -35.85 0.25
CA LYS A 96 -26.75 -36.75 0.59
C LYS A 96 -26.34 -37.80 1.61
N GLN A 97 -25.13 -38.34 1.48
CA GLN A 97 -24.60 -39.31 2.45
C GLN A 97 -24.29 -38.65 3.79
N PHE A 98 -23.62 -37.49 3.76
CA PHE A 98 -23.31 -36.69 4.95
C PHE A 98 -24.57 -36.34 5.74
N TYR A 99 -25.57 -35.78 5.06
CA TYR A 99 -26.82 -35.32 5.66
C TYR A 99 -27.65 -36.48 6.21
N ALA A 100 -27.73 -37.60 5.49
CA ALA A 100 -28.43 -38.79 5.97
C ALA A 100 -27.81 -39.36 7.27
N GLU A 101 -26.48 -39.30 7.41
CA GLU A 101 -25.80 -39.73 8.64
C GLU A 101 -25.92 -38.70 9.76
N PHE A 102 -25.83 -37.41 9.45
CA PHE A 102 -26.04 -36.34 10.41
C PHE A 102 -27.46 -36.37 11.01
N ASN A 103 -28.48 -36.61 10.18
CA ASN A 103 -29.87 -36.74 10.66
C ASN A 103 -30.10 -37.95 11.57
N LYS A 104 -29.24 -38.98 11.53
CA LYS A 104 -29.31 -40.08 12.51
C LYS A 104 -28.82 -39.65 13.89
N ILE A 105 -27.99 -38.61 13.97
CA ILE A 105 -27.42 -38.10 15.22
C ILE A 105 -28.41 -37.15 15.90
N GLU A 106 -29.13 -36.33 15.13
CA GLU A 106 -30.02 -35.28 15.64
C GLU A 106 -30.99 -35.75 16.75
N PRO A 107 -31.68 -36.92 16.65
CA PRO A 107 -32.56 -37.42 17.71
C PRO A 107 -31.85 -37.73 19.04
N HIS A 108 -30.53 -37.88 19.03
CA HIS A 108 -29.71 -38.19 20.20
C HIS A 108 -29.01 -36.96 20.80
N VAL A 109 -29.31 -35.76 20.30
CA VAL A 109 -28.70 -34.51 20.79
C VAL A 109 -29.69 -33.72 21.64
N LYS A 110 -29.27 -33.34 22.85
CA LYS A 110 -30.03 -32.46 23.73
C LYS A 110 -29.34 -31.11 23.84
N ALA A 111 -30.06 -30.04 23.48
CA ALA A 111 -29.62 -28.68 23.73
C ALA A 111 -29.68 -28.39 25.24
N GLN A 112 -28.61 -27.80 25.77
CA GLN A 112 -28.48 -27.38 27.16
C GLN A 112 -28.10 -25.90 27.17
N LEU A 113 -28.88 -25.08 27.87
CA LEU A 113 -28.53 -23.67 28.06
C LEU A 113 -27.52 -23.57 29.18
N GLN A 114 -26.29 -23.17 28.86
CA GLN A 114 -25.25 -22.93 29.84
C GLN A 114 -25.12 -21.43 30.10
N HIS A 115 -25.38 -21.01 31.33
CA HIS A 115 -25.12 -19.65 31.78
C HIS A 115 -23.66 -19.55 32.20
N TYR A 116 -22.98 -18.49 31.75
CA TYR A 116 -21.60 -18.18 32.12
C TYR A 116 -21.45 -16.66 32.26
N ILE A 117 -20.42 -16.22 32.97
CA ILE A 117 -20.07 -14.81 33.09
C ILE A 117 -18.92 -14.57 32.12
N ASP A 118 -19.02 -13.58 31.25
CA ASP A 118 -17.94 -13.23 30.33
C ASP A 118 -16.79 -12.48 31.03
N ASP A 119 -15.69 -12.21 30.32
CA ASP A 119 -14.51 -11.54 30.87
C ASP A 119 -14.82 -10.12 31.39
N ALA A 120 -15.95 -9.53 30.97
CA ALA A 120 -16.43 -8.23 31.43
C ALA A 120 -17.38 -8.33 32.64
N GLY A 121 -17.55 -9.52 33.21
CA GLY A 121 -18.45 -9.74 34.36
C GLY A 121 -19.93 -9.80 33.98
N GLN A 122 -20.28 -9.81 32.69
CA GLN A 122 -21.68 -9.80 32.25
C GLN A 122 -22.23 -11.23 32.13
N PRO A 123 -23.46 -11.49 32.60
CA PRO A 123 -24.09 -12.79 32.44
C PRO A 123 -24.42 -13.03 30.96
N ARG A 124 -23.82 -14.07 30.39
CA ARG A 124 -24.08 -14.58 29.06
C ARG A 124 -24.71 -15.98 29.14
N SER A 125 -25.38 -16.37 28.07
CA SER A 125 -25.84 -17.74 27.91
C SER A 125 -25.38 -18.28 26.56
N ARG A 126 -24.90 -19.53 26.56
CA ARG A 126 -24.53 -20.26 25.35
C ARG A 126 -25.28 -21.58 25.34
N THR A 127 -25.89 -21.90 24.20
CA THR A 127 -26.47 -23.23 24.01
C THR A 127 -25.34 -24.22 23.71
N THR A 128 -25.11 -25.15 24.64
CA THR A 128 -24.26 -26.33 24.42
C THR A 128 -25.12 -27.52 24.01
N TYR A 129 -24.49 -28.52 23.39
CA TYR A 129 -25.20 -29.69 22.87
C TYR A 129 -24.58 -30.95 23.45
N ALA A 130 -25.37 -31.69 24.21
CA ALA A 130 -24.98 -32.97 24.78
C ALA A 130 -25.47 -34.10 23.87
N ILE A 131 -24.56 -34.92 23.34
CA ILE A 131 -24.89 -36.06 22.48
C ILE A 131 -24.94 -37.32 23.35
N HIS A 132 -26.12 -37.90 23.52
CA HIS A 132 -26.34 -39.06 24.39
C HIS A 132 -25.73 -40.35 23.87
N TRP A 133 -25.67 -40.53 22.54
CA TRP A 133 -25.06 -41.70 21.91
C TRP A 133 -23.65 -41.40 21.38
N ARG A 134 -22.66 -41.38 22.28
CA ARG A 134 -21.26 -41.04 21.94
C ARG A 134 -20.63 -41.92 20.84
N PRO A 135 -20.81 -43.27 20.82
CA PRO A 135 -20.33 -44.10 19.71
C PRO A 135 -20.78 -43.63 18.32
N LEU A 136 -22.08 -43.31 18.16
CA LEU A 136 -22.62 -42.84 16.87
C LEU A 136 -21.99 -41.51 16.43
N TRP A 137 -21.78 -40.59 17.38
CA TRP A 137 -21.08 -39.33 17.09
C TRP A 137 -19.61 -39.56 16.74
N LYS A 138 -18.90 -40.43 17.48
CA LYS A 138 -17.49 -40.73 17.20
C LYS A 138 -17.30 -41.36 15.82
N ASP A 139 -18.21 -42.23 15.40
CA ASP A 139 -18.19 -42.84 14.07
C ASP A 139 -18.38 -41.77 12.98
N PHE A 140 -19.32 -40.86 13.18
CA PHE A 140 -19.55 -39.72 12.27
C PHE A 140 -18.35 -38.76 12.25
N GLU A 141 -17.83 -38.39 13.42
CA GLU A 141 -16.69 -37.51 13.61
C GLU A 141 -15.44 -38.06 12.92
N SER A 142 -15.15 -39.35 13.12
CA SER A 142 -14.02 -40.02 12.49
C SER A 142 -14.19 -40.11 10.97
N LYS A 143 -15.38 -40.48 10.49
CA LYS A 143 -15.65 -40.67 9.07
C LYS A 143 -15.60 -39.37 8.28
N TRP A 144 -16.21 -38.30 8.81
CA TRP A 144 -16.30 -37.00 8.14
C TRP A 144 -15.23 -36.02 8.59
N LEU A 145 -14.31 -36.46 9.45
CA LEU A 145 -13.21 -35.67 9.99
C LEU A 145 -13.73 -34.38 10.67
N VAL A 146 -14.77 -34.50 11.48
CA VAL A 146 -15.30 -33.36 12.25
C VAL A 146 -14.30 -33.00 13.36
N PRO A 147 -14.02 -31.70 13.60
CA PRO A 147 -13.18 -31.30 14.73
C PRO A 147 -13.87 -31.62 16.07
N GLU A 148 -13.09 -31.73 17.14
CA GLU A 148 -13.62 -31.91 18.48
C GLU A 148 -14.59 -30.76 18.81
N ASN A 149 -15.73 -31.09 19.40
CA ASN A 149 -16.84 -30.15 19.65
C ASN A 149 -17.44 -29.49 18.39
N GLY A 150 -17.18 -30.04 17.19
CA GLY A 150 -17.64 -29.50 15.90
C GLY A 150 -19.13 -29.65 15.59
N TYR A 151 -19.95 -30.21 16.50
CA TYR A 151 -21.38 -30.40 16.26
C TYR A 151 -22.11 -29.08 15.95
N VAL A 152 -21.84 -28.02 16.71
CA VAL A 152 -22.48 -26.71 16.49
C VAL A 152 -22.14 -26.16 15.12
N PHE A 153 -20.85 -26.25 14.74
CA PHE A 153 -20.37 -25.83 13.44
C PHE A 153 -21.08 -26.57 12.30
N VAL A 154 -21.15 -27.90 12.38
CA VAL A 154 -21.86 -28.72 11.39
C VAL A 154 -23.34 -28.36 11.33
N LYS A 155 -24.01 -28.25 12.49
CA LYS A 155 -25.45 -27.92 12.57
C LYS A 155 -25.75 -26.59 11.90
N VAL A 156 -24.97 -25.55 12.19
CA VAL A 156 -25.13 -24.21 11.61
C VAL A 156 -24.93 -24.25 10.09
N ARG A 157 -23.88 -24.92 9.62
CA ARG A 157 -23.58 -25.03 8.18
C ARG A 157 -24.63 -25.83 7.42
N VAL A 158 -25.14 -26.92 8.02
CA VAL A 158 -26.23 -27.71 7.44
C VAL A 158 -27.50 -26.89 7.34
N ALA A 159 -27.88 -26.18 8.40
CA ALA A 159 -29.05 -25.30 8.39
C ALA A 159 -28.95 -24.23 7.29
N ALA A 160 -27.79 -23.58 7.14
CA ALA A 160 -27.56 -22.59 6.11
C ALA A 160 -27.67 -23.17 4.68
N ILE A 161 -27.18 -24.39 4.43
CA ILE A 161 -27.34 -25.06 3.14
C ILE A 161 -28.81 -25.39 2.87
N LEU A 162 -29.53 -25.91 3.85
CA LEU A 162 -30.96 -26.22 3.70
C LEU A 162 -31.80 -24.97 3.45
N GLU A 163 -31.49 -23.86 4.13
CA GLU A 163 -32.13 -22.56 3.89
C GLU A 163 -31.87 -22.10 2.45
N LEU A 164 -30.62 -22.19 1.97
CA LEU A 164 -30.28 -21.83 0.60
C LEU A 164 -30.98 -22.72 -0.43
N ILE A 165 -31.07 -24.03 -0.20
CA ILE A 165 -31.79 -24.97 -1.06
C ILE A 165 -33.27 -24.58 -1.14
N SER A 166 -33.88 -24.27 0.01
CA SER A 166 -35.27 -23.83 0.13
C SER A 166 -35.51 -22.52 -0.64
N ARG A 167 -34.70 -21.48 -0.37
CA ARG A 167 -34.80 -20.16 -1.01
C ARG A 167 -34.53 -20.20 -2.52
N ALA A 168 -33.63 -21.07 -2.96
CA ALA A 168 -33.32 -21.22 -4.38
C ALA A 168 -34.37 -22.04 -5.13
N ASN A 169 -35.45 -22.52 -4.48
CA ASN A 169 -36.40 -23.48 -5.06
C ASN A 169 -35.69 -24.68 -5.70
N SER A 170 -34.60 -25.14 -5.08
CA SER A 170 -33.70 -26.19 -5.61
C SER A 170 -33.04 -25.87 -6.97
N MET A 171 -33.07 -24.62 -7.45
CA MET A 171 -32.36 -24.21 -8.65
C MET A 171 -30.89 -23.91 -8.36
N MET A 172 -30.00 -24.64 -9.03
CA MET A 172 -28.56 -24.44 -8.94
C MET A 172 -28.07 -23.43 -9.96
N LYS A 173 -27.01 -22.70 -9.61
CA LYS A 173 -26.32 -21.75 -10.47
C LYS A 173 -25.02 -22.34 -10.97
N PHE A 174 -25.04 -22.81 -12.22
CA PHE A 174 -23.86 -23.23 -12.97
C PHE A 174 -23.19 -22.06 -13.67
N GLN A 175 -21.87 -22.11 -13.76
CA GLN A 175 -21.10 -21.10 -14.45
C GLN A 175 -21.33 -21.22 -15.96
N ARG A 176 -21.77 -20.13 -16.58
CA ARG A 176 -21.98 -20.05 -18.04
C ARG A 176 -20.76 -19.51 -18.78
N HIS A 177 -20.00 -18.63 -18.13
CA HIS A 177 -18.85 -17.96 -18.72
C HIS A 177 -17.59 -18.40 -18.00
N HIS A 178 -16.65 -18.96 -18.74
CA HIS A 178 -15.32 -19.29 -18.25
C HIS A 178 -14.36 -18.17 -18.57
N LEU A 179 -13.28 -18.04 -17.79
CA LEU A 179 -12.21 -17.08 -18.08
C LEU A 179 -11.71 -17.27 -19.53
N MET A 180 -11.49 -18.52 -19.94
CA MET A 180 -11.09 -18.85 -21.31
C MET A 180 -12.16 -18.60 -22.38
N GLY A 181 -13.42 -18.39 -21.98
CA GLY A 181 -14.49 -17.99 -22.89
C GLY A 181 -14.55 -16.48 -23.12
N LEU A 182 -13.78 -15.68 -22.37
CA LEU A 182 -13.75 -14.24 -22.57
C LEU A 182 -13.03 -13.87 -23.88
N PRO A 183 -13.45 -12.76 -24.53
CA PRO A 183 -12.67 -12.11 -25.58
C PRO A 183 -11.24 -11.81 -25.12
N VAL A 184 -10.30 -11.78 -26.08
CA VAL A 184 -8.87 -11.59 -25.78
C VAL A 184 -8.61 -10.22 -25.14
N GLU A 185 -9.40 -9.21 -25.50
CA GLU A 185 -9.32 -7.84 -25.00
C GLU A 185 -9.64 -7.77 -23.49
N LEU A 186 -10.62 -8.56 -23.04
CA LEU A 186 -10.95 -8.65 -21.61
C LEU A 186 -9.88 -9.42 -20.83
N LEU A 187 -9.31 -10.47 -21.42
CA LEU A 187 -8.18 -11.17 -20.82
C LEU A 187 -6.93 -10.29 -20.72
N GLU A 188 -6.64 -9.51 -21.75
CA GLU A 188 -5.59 -8.49 -21.74
C GLU A 188 -5.84 -7.43 -20.67
N LEU A 189 -7.08 -6.95 -20.53
CA LEU A 189 -7.44 -6.00 -19.48
C LEU A 189 -7.25 -6.60 -18.08
N ILE A 190 -7.66 -7.86 -17.86
CA ILE A 190 -7.45 -8.57 -16.59
C ILE A 190 -5.95 -8.63 -16.27
N VAL A 191 -5.14 -9.10 -17.22
CA VAL A 191 -3.69 -9.23 -17.04
C VAL A 191 -3.01 -7.87 -16.84
N LYS A 192 -3.46 -6.83 -17.56
CA LYS A 192 -2.92 -5.46 -17.43
C LYS A 192 -3.14 -4.88 -16.03
N ASN A 193 -4.26 -5.21 -15.39
CA ASN A 193 -4.59 -4.76 -14.05
C ASN A 193 -4.11 -5.72 -12.95
N ALA A 194 -3.62 -6.90 -13.32
CA ALA A 194 -3.04 -7.86 -12.38
C ALA A 194 -1.68 -7.35 -11.87
N SER A 195 -1.31 -7.73 -10.64
CA SER A 195 0.06 -7.51 -10.18
C SER A 195 1.03 -8.26 -11.10
N LEU A 196 2.31 -7.84 -11.12
CA LEU A 196 3.31 -8.51 -11.97
C LEU A 196 3.44 -10.00 -11.62
N GLU A 197 3.29 -10.34 -10.34
CA GLU A 197 3.35 -11.71 -9.86
C GLU A 197 2.13 -12.51 -10.31
N ASP A 198 0.93 -11.95 -10.13
CA ASP A 198 -0.31 -12.56 -10.63
C ASP A 198 -0.28 -12.76 -12.14
N ALA A 199 0.24 -11.78 -12.89
CA ALA A 199 0.36 -11.89 -14.34
C ALA A 199 1.30 -13.04 -14.76
N ARG A 200 2.39 -13.29 -14.00
CA ARG A 200 3.31 -14.43 -14.22
C ARG A 200 2.64 -15.75 -13.90
N ILE A 201 1.90 -15.80 -12.81
CA ILE A 201 1.08 -16.96 -12.45
C ILE A 201 0.04 -17.24 -13.54
N ILE A 202 -0.71 -16.24 -13.98
CA ILE A 202 -1.65 -16.36 -15.11
C ILE A 202 -0.91 -16.90 -16.35
N SER A 203 0.32 -16.44 -16.59
CA SER A 203 1.14 -16.90 -17.72
C SER A 203 1.56 -18.37 -17.64
N SER A 204 1.65 -18.95 -16.44
CA SER A 204 2.07 -20.35 -16.24
C SER A 204 0.92 -21.34 -16.40
N THR A 205 -0.34 -20.87 -16.38
CA THR A 205 -1.53 -21.74 -16.44
C THR A 205 -1.72 -22.45 -17.78
N CYS A 206 -1.74 -21.73 -18.91
CA CYS A 206 -1.98 -22.30 -20.24
C CYS A 206 -1.34 -21.47 -21.36
N LYS A 207 -1.20 -22.06 -22.55
CA LYS A 207 -0.54 -21.39 -23.70
C LYS A 207 -1.19 -20.06 -24.11
N ARG A 208 -2.52 -19.99 -24.08
CA ARG A 208 -3.25 -18.76 -24.47
C ARG A 208 -3.02 -17.63 -23.46
N LEU A 209 -3.16 -17.91 -22.17
CA LEU A 209 -2.88 -16.93 -21.12
C LEU A 209 -1.40 -16.56 -21.07
N ARG A 210 -0.49 -17.51 -21.32
CA ARG A 210 0.94 -17.23 -21.51
C ARG A 210 1.20 -16.20 -22.59
N THR A 211 0.56 -16.36 -23.76
CA THR A 211 0.74 -15.46 -24.91
C THR A 211 0.27 -14.04 -24.58
N ILE A 212 -0.85 -13.92 -23.87
CA ILE A 212 -1.41 -12.63 -23.42
C ILE A 212 -0.49 -12.01 -22.36
N SER A 213 -0.15 -12.76 -21.31
CA SER A 213 0.70 -12.29 -20.22
C SER A 213 2.12 -11.91 -20.61
N GLN A 214 2.69 -12.54 -21.65
CA GLN A 214 4.04 -12.22 -22.13
C GLN A 214 4.24 -10.73 -22.49
N ARG A 215 3.17 -10.02 -22.86
CA ARG A 215 3.22 -8.58 -23.15
C ARG A 215 3.34 -7.71 -21.89
N HIS A 216 2.97 -8.26 -20.73
CA HIS A 216 2.86 -7.53 -19.47
C HIS A 216 3.93 -7.96 -18.45
N ILE A 217 4.28 -9.24 -18.37
CA ILE A 217 5.16 -9.81 -17.33
C ILE A 217 6.63 -9.37 -17.43
N PHE A 218 7.02 -8.75 -18.54
CA PHE A 218 8.38 -8.27 -18.81
C PHE A 218 8.49 -6.75 -18.89
N ILE A 219 7.41 -6.00 -18.62
CA ILE A 219 7.44 -4.52 -18.66
C ILE A 219 8.32 -3.97 -17.53
N SER A 220 8.32 -4.64 -16.38
CA SER A 220 9.11 -4.24 -15.22
C SER A 220 10.06 -5.36 -14.79
N ARG A 221 11.30 -4.99 -14.46
CA ARG A 221 12.32 -5.92 -13.99
C ARG A 221 13.01 -5.40 -12.73
N ARG A 222 13.14 -6.28 -11.74
CA ARG A 222 13.92 -6.03 -10.53
C ARG A 222 15.17 -6.90 -10.57
N LEU A 223 16.34 -6.28 -10.58
CA LEU A 223 17.64 -6.91 -10.40
C LEU A 223 18.06 -6.63 -8.97
N ILE A 224 17.77 -7.60 -8.10
CA ILE A 224 17.97 -7.46 -6.66
C ILE A 224 19.05 -8.43 -6.22
N LEU A 225 20.11 -7.88 -5.63
CA LEU A 225 21.05 -8.68 -4.85
C LEU A 225 20.52 -8.71 -3.42
N ASN A 226 19.89 -9.82 -3.03
CA ASN A 226 19.43 -9.98 -1.66
C ASN A 226 20.62 -10.35 -0.78
N THR A 227 20.71 -9.74 0.38
CA THR A 227 21.72 -10.08 1.38
C THR A 227 20.99 -10.64 2.61
N ILE A 228 21.73 -10.91 3.68
CA ILE A 228 21.15 -11.48 4.90
C ILE A 228 20.50 -10.37 5.73
N ASP A 229 19.27 -10.59 6.20
CA ASP A 229 18.67 -9.73 7.23
C ASP A 229 19.49 -9.90 8.52
N LEU A 230 19.91 -8.80 9.16
CA LEU A 230 20.65 -8.85 10.43
C LEU A 230 19.91 -9.68 11.49
N ARG A 231 18.58 -9.74 11.42
CA ARG A 231 17.76 -10.60 12.29
C ARG A 231 18.07 -12.08 12.10
N ASP A 232 18.25 -12.53 10.86
CA ASP A 232 18.66 -13.91 10.56
C ASP A 232 20.08 -14.18 11.08
N LEU A 233 20.98 -13.19 10.99
CA LEU A 233 22.37 -13.32 11.48
C LEU A 233 22.47 -13.37 13.00
N ARG A 234 21.54 -12.73 13.73
CA ARG A 234 21.49 -12.80 15.20
C ARG A 234 21.22 -14.21 15.70
N LEU A 235 20.54 -15.05 14.90
CA LEU A 235 20.30 -16.46 15.21
C LEU A 235 21.53 -17.34 15.00
N VAL A 236 22.52 -16.88 14.23
CA VAL A 236 23.76 -17.61 13.97
C VAL A 236 24.79 -17.32 15.09
N PRO A 237 25.45 -18.36 15.67
CA PRO A 237 26.52 -18.16 16.64
C PRO A 237 27.60 -17.20 16.11
N ALA A 238 28.10 -16.29 16.95
CA ALA A 238 29.00 -15.21 16.54
C ALA A 238 30.21 -15.70 15.72
N GLU A 239 30.78 -16.84 16.11
CA GLU A 239 31.91 -17.50 15.45
C GLU A 239 31.60 -17.97 14.01
N GLN A 240 30.33 -18.27 13.72
CA GLN A 240 29.88 -18.80 12.42
C GLN A 240 29.26 -17.72 11.52
N ARG A 241 28.93 -16.54 12.06
CA ARG A 241 28.27 -15.45 11.31
C ARG A 241 29.04 -15.11 10.05
N LYS A 242 30.37 -15.03 10.10
CA LYS A 242 31.20 -14.72 8.93
C LYS A 242 31.02 -15.73 7.80
N GLY A 243 31.11 -17.02 8.12
CA GLY A 243 30.95 -18.10 7.14
C GLY A 243 29.54 -18.12 6.55
N ALA A 244 28.51 -18.02 7.39
CA ALA A 244 27.12 -17.98 6.96
C ALA A 244 26.80 -16.74 6.09
N THR A 245 27.35 -15.57 6.46
CA THR A 245 27.26 -14.33 5.67
C THR A 245 27.84 -14.51 4.28
N LEU A 246 29.06 -15.03 4.19
CA LEU A 246 29.72 -15.25 2.91
C LEU A 246 29.00 -16.29 2.06
N GLU A 247 28.58 -17.41 2.65
CA GLU A 247 27.90 -18.49 1.92
C GLU A 247 26.59 -18.01 1.28
N ARG A 248 25.73 -17.33 2.05
CA ARG A 248 24.47 -16.81 1.51
C ARG A 248 24.70 -15.65 0.55
N TYR A 249 25.69 -14.78 0.79
CA TYR A 249 26.10 -13.78 -0.20
C TYR A 249 26.49 -14.44 -1.54
N LEU A 250 27.33 -15.49 -1.52
CA LEU A 250 27.74 -16.19 -2.74
C LEU A 250 26.56 -16.87 -3.45
N LYS A 251 25.64 -17.48 -2.70
CA LYS A 251 24.39 -18.04 -3.27
C LYS A 251 23.57 -16.96 -3.99
N GLU A 252 23.48 -15.79 -3.39
CA GLU A 252 22.75 -14.64 -3.92
C GLU A 252 23.45 -14.01 -5.13
N HIS A 253 24.77 -13.94 -5.08
CA HIS A 253 25.62 -13.50 -6.17
C HIS A 253 25.46 -14.41 -7.40
N VAL A 254 25.53 -15.74 -7.22
CA VAL A 254 25.28 -16.73 -8.28
C VAL A 254 23.86 -16.57 -8.85
N ARG A 255 22.87 -16.36 -7.98
CA ARG A 255 21.50 -16.09 -8.43
C ARG A 255 21.41 -14.79 -9.25
N GLY A 256 22.05 -13.72 -8.82
CA GLY A 256 22.12 -12.47 -9.57
C GLY A 256 22.74 -12.65 -10.95
N LEU A 257 23.89 -13.34 -11.04
CA LEU A 257 24.55 -13.65 -12.32
C LEU A 257 23.68 -14.54 -13.22
N SER A 258 22.95 -15.50 -12.66
CA SER A 258 22.02 -16.33 -13.44
C SER A 258 20.91 -15.49 -14.09
N GLN A 259 20.42 -14.45 -13.40
CA GLN A 259 19.45 -13.52 -13.95
C GLN A 259 20.05 -12.63 -15.04
N VAL A 260 21.30 -12.19 -14.85
CA VAL A 260 22.05 -11.43 -15.87
C VAL A 260 22.18 -12.26 -17.14
N ASN A 261 22.70 -13.48 -17.03
CA ASN A 261 22.89 -14.37 -18.18
C ASN A 261 21.57 -14.67 -18.89
N PHE A 262 20.48 -14.86 -18.14
CA PHE A 262 19.15 -15.03 -18.72
C PHE A 262 18.70 -13.82 -19.55
N LEU A 263 18.91 -12.60 -19.05
CA LEU A 263 18.50 -11.37 -19.74
C LEU A 263 19.37 -11.07 -20.95
N LEU A 264 20.69 -11.22 -20.82
CA LEU A 264 21.62 -11.05 -21.95
C LEU A 264 21.34 -12.07 -23.06
N GLY A 265 20.96 -13.30 -22.69
CA GLY A 265 20.55 -14.34 -23.64
C GLY A 265 19.16 -14.14 -24.25
N ARG A 266 18.39 -13.13 -23.81
CA ARG A 266 17.01 -12.86 -24.26
C ARG A 266 16.79 -11.39 -24.64
N PRO A 267 17.35 -10.93 -25.77
CA PRO A 267 17.13 -9.57 -26.27
C PRO A 267 15.65 -9.23 -26.47
N ASP A 268 14.82 -10.21 -26.82
CA ASP A 268 13.37 -10.06 -26.98
C ASP A 268 12.64 -9.69 -25.66
N ILE A 269 13.26 -9.98 -24.52
CA ILE A 269 12.79 -9.58 -23.19
C ILE A 269 13.35 -8.20 -22.84
N THR A 270 14.65 -7.97 -22.97
CA THR A 270 15.27 -6.70 -22.56
C THR A 270 14.75 -5.51 -23.35
N GLN A 271 14.41 -5.71 -24.63
CA GLN A 271 13.73 -4.70 -25.46
C GLN A 271 12.30 -4.38 -25.00
N LYS A 272 11.65 -5.22 -24.18
CA LYS A 272 10.29 -4.97 -23.67
C LYS A 272 10.27 -4.28 -22.30
N ILE A 273 11.41 -4.25 -21.61
CA ILE A 273 11.52 -3.66 -20.28
C ILE A 273 11.41 -2.13 -20.40
N LYS A 274 10.46 -1.54 -19.68
CA LYS A 274 10.23 -0.09 -19.58
C LYS A 274 10.60 0.46 -18.21
N THR A 275 10.55 -0.38 -17.18
CA THR A 275 10.89 -0.02 -15.81
C THR A 275 11.90 -1.02 -15.25
N ALA A 276 13.00 -0.52 -14.69
CA ALA A 276 14.03 -1.35 -14.08
C ALA A 276 14.36 -0.84 -12.68
N GLN A 277 14.61 -1.78 -11.77
CA GLN A 277 15.09 -1.50 -10.44
C GLN A 277 16.37 -2.28 -10.18
N LEU A 278 17.45 -1.58 -9.92
CA LEU A 278 18.72 -2.12 -9.44
C LEU A 278 18.74 -1.88 -7.93
N ARG A 279 18.69 -2.95 -7.12
CA ARG A 279 18.70 -2.82 -5.65
C ARG A 279 19.63 -3.82 -5.00
N VAL A 280 20.49 -3.35 -4.09
CA VAL A 280 21.12 -4.23 -3.11
C VAL A 280 20.24 -4.23 -1.87
N ARG A 281 19.53 -5.32 -1.63
CA ARG A 281 18.62 -5.44 -0.48
C ARG A 281 19.43 -5.90 0.72
N SER A 282 19.90 -4.95 1.52
CA SER A 282 20.56 -5.22 2.81
C SER A 282 20.27 -4.19 3.87
N ILE A 283 20.10 -4.62 5.13
CA ILE A 283 20.42 -3.80 6.30
C ILE A 283 21.93 -3.97 6.49
N PHE A 284 22.73 -3.43 5.58
CA PHE A 284 24.11 -3.19 5.93
C PHE A 284 24.04 -1.96 6.83
N ASP A 285 24.03 -2.18 8.14
CA ASP A 285 24.49 -1.12 9.03
C ASP A 285 25.86 -0.65 8.50
N ASP A 286 26.22 0.61 8.76
CA ASP A 286 27.52 1.17 8.39
C ASP A 286 28.69 0.23 8.80
N GLU A 287 28.47 -0.64 9.79
CA GLU A 287 29.34 -1.72 10.24
C GLU A 287 29.66 -2.78 9.15
N PHE A 288 28.73 -3.21 8.30
CA PHE A 288 29.06 -4.16 7.23
C PHE A 288 29.88 -3.49 6.13
N TRP A 289 29.54 -2.25 5.76
CA TRP A 289 30.29 -1.51 4.75
C TRP A 289 31.72 -1.24 5.19
N THR A 290 31.92 -0.88 6.46
CA THR A 290 33.25 -0.78 7.07
C THR A 290 33.98 -2.13 7.16
N CYS A 291 33.24 -3.23 7.25
CA CYS A 291 33.78 -4.59 7.27
C CYS A 291 33.86 -5.27 5.88
N ARG A 292 33.56 -4.61 4.75
CA ARG A 292 33.59 -5.24 3.42
C ARG A 292 34.97 -5.84 3.10
N GLN A 293 36.03 -5.12 3.49
CA GLN A 293 37.42 -5.57 3.44
C GLN A 293 37.64 -6.83 4.28
N TYR A 294 37.00 -6.94 5.45
CA TYR A 294 37.12 -8.08 6.34
C TYR A 294 36.56 -9.38 5.74
N TYR A 295 35.55 -9.27 4.87
CA TYR A 295 34.94 -10.42 4.20
C TYR A 295 35.53 -10.72 2.81
N GLY A 296 36.39 -9.86 2.26
CA GLY A 296 36.96 -10.03 0.92
C GLY A 296 35.93 -10.05 -0.21
N THR A 297 34.75 -9.44 0.00
CA THR A 297 33.63 -9.49 -0.97
C THR A 297 33.69 -8.38 -2.02
N GLU A 298 34.69 -7.51 -1.96
CA GLU A 298 34.82 -6.32 -2.83
C GLU A 298 34.74 -6.65 -4.31
N VAL A 299 35.60 -7.57 -4.75
CA VAL A 299 35.68 -8.04 -6.14
C VAL A 299 34.36 -8.64 -6.62
N HIS A 300 33.68 -9.39 -5.75
CA HIS A 300 32.39 -9.99 -6.10
C HIS A 300 31.30 -8.91 -6.27
N PHE A 301 31.26 -7.90 -5.41
CA PHE A 301 30.31 -6.80 -5.54
C PHE A 301 30.54 -6.01 -6.83
N GLU A 302 31.79 -5.64 -7.13
CA GLU A 302 32.11 -4.93 -8.38
C GLU A 302 31.71 -5.75 -9.61
N SER A 303 31.93 -7.06 -9.59
CA SER A 303 31.55 -7.94 -10.71
C SER A 303 30.04 -8.00 -10.94
N ILE A 304 29.21 -8.00 -9.89
CA ILE A 304 27.75 -7.98 -10.05
C ILE A 304 27.23 -6.59 -10.43
N GLU A 305 27.83 -5.51 -9.93
CA GLU A 305 27.52 -4.14 -10.35
C GLU A 305 27.80 -3.96 -11.85
N TYR A 306 28.97 -4.43 -12.31
CA TYR A 306 29.32 -4.43 -13.72
C TYR A 306 28.37 -5.29 -14.56
N ALA A 307 28.02 -6.48 -14.07
CA ALA A 307 27.09 -7.38 -14.76
C ALA A 307 25.68 -6.75 -14.89
N PHE A 308 25.18 -6.09 -13.84
CA PHE A 308 23.89 -5.39 -13.90
C PHE A 308 23.93 -4.19 -14.83
N THR A 309 25.04 -3.45 -14.82
CA THR A 309 25.29 -2.34 -15.76
C THR A 309 25.26 -2.82 -17.21
N THR A 310 25.92 -3.95 -17.50
CA THR A 310 25.93 -4.55 -18.85
C THR A 310 24.51 -4.93 -19.31
N VAL A 311 23.68 -5.47 -18.42
CA VAL A 311 22.27 -5.75 -18.74
C VAL A 311 21.50 -4.46 -19.02
N LEU A 312 21.73 -3.41 -18.22
CA LEU A 312 21.05 -2.13 -18.35
C LEU A 312 21.27 -1.53 -19.75
N GLU A 313 22.48 -1.59 -20.29
CA GLU A 313 22.80 -1.13 -21.66
C GLU A 313 21.98 -1.83 -22.74
N THR A 314 21.48 -3.05 -22.50
CA THR A 314 20.61 -3.76 -23.45
C THR A 314 19.15 -3.32 -23.41
N MET A 315 18.74 -2.56 -22.38
CA MET A 315 17.35 -2.13 -22.15
C MET A 315 17.00 -0.83 -22.89
N GLN A 316 17.10 -0.82 -24.22
CA GLN A 316 16.98 0.41 -25.03
C GLN A 316 15.63 1.14 -24.90
N ASN A 317 14.56 0.45 -24.51
CA ASN A 317 13.21 1.02 -24.31
C ASN A 317 12.91 1.42 -22.85
N LEU A 318 13.95 1.47 -22.00
CA LEU A 318 13.78 1.84 -20.60
C LEU A 318 13.36 3.30 -20.46
N THR A 319 12.23 3.53 -19.80
CA THR A 319 11.68 4.87 -19.52
C THR A 319 11.88 5.30 -18.07
N SER A 320 11.99 4.33 -17.15
CA SER A 320 12.14 4.57 -15.71
C SER A 320 13.17 3.62 -15.10
N LEU A 321 14.14 4.19 -14.38
CA LEU A 321 15.19 3.45 -13.68
C LEU A 321 15.22 3.86 -12.22
N SER A 322 15.22 2.87 -11.33
CA SER A 322 15.50 3.05 -9.91
C SER A 322 16.79 2.33 -9.54
N VAL A 323 17.73 3.06 -8.94
CA VAL A 323 19.01 2.57 -8.45
C VAL A 323 19.04 2.81 -6.94
N SER A 324 19.09 1.75 -6.15
CA SER A 324 19.13 1.82 -4.70
C SER A 324 20.27 0.99 -4.13
N ARG A 325 21.08 1.61 -3.26
CA ARG A 325 22.24 0.99 -2.59
C ARG A 325 23.28 0.42 -3.56
N PHE A 326 23.45 1.10 -4.70
CA PHE A 326 24.52 0.84 -5.67
C PHE A 326 25.48 2.01 -5.69
N ALA A 327 26.77 1.75 -5.86
CA ALA A 327 27.72 2.82 -6.12
C ALA A 327 27.42 3.43 -7.50
N LEU A 328 27.29 4.75 -7.57
CA LEU A 328 27.23 5.46 -8.85
C LEU A 328 28.65 5.59 -9.42
N ASN A 329 29.14 4.51 -10.00
CA ASN A 329 30.44 4.45 -10.65
C ASN A 329 30.36 4.86 -12.14
N HIS A 330 31.52 5.02 -12.79
CA HIS A 330 31.59 5.40 -14.21
C HIS A 330 30.80 4.47 -15.14
N PRO A 331 30.94 3.14 -15.04
CA PRO A 331 30.15 2.22 -15.87
C PRO A 331 28.64 2.46 -15.75
N LEU A 332 28.13 2.61 -14.52
CA LEU A 332 26.69 2.80 -14.31
C LEU A 332 26.20 4.13 -14.88
N VAL A 333 26.93 5.23 -14.68
CA VAL A 333 26.58 6.54 -15.25
C VAL A 333 26.61 6.50 -16.78
N GLN A 334 27.60 5.82 -17.36
CA GLN A 334 27.70 5.62 -18.81
C GLN A 334 26.52 4.78 -19.35
N ALA A 335 26.15 3.70 -18.66
CA ALA A 335 25.00 2.89 -19.03
C ALA A 335 23.70 3.70 -18.94
N ILE A 336 23.50 4.49 -17.87
CA ILE A 336 22.36 5.40 -17.73
C ILE A 336 22.31 6.40 -18.89
N ALA A 337 23.45 7.00 -19.22
CA ALA A 337 23.56 7.91 -20.36
C ALA A 337 23.24 7.19 -21.67
N SER A 338 23.61 5.92 -21.86
CA SER A 338 23.34 5.19 -23.10
C SER A 338 21.86 4.92 -23.39
N LEU A 339 20.95 5.15 -22.42
CA LEU A 339 19.53 4.82 -22.54
C LEU A 339 18.73 5.95 -23.24
N PRO A 340 18.27 5.74 -24.49
CA PRO A 340 17.74 6.83 -25.31
C PRO A 340 16.36 7.33 -24.85
N HIS A 341 15.60 6.51 -24.12
CA HIS A 341 14.21 6.80 -23.73
C HIS A 341 14.04 7.04 -22.23
N LEU A 342 15.14 7.07 -21.45
CA LEU A 342 15.09 7.23 -20.01
C LEU A 342 14.65 8.67 -19.66
N ARG A 343 13.50 8.78 -18.99
CA ARG A 343 12.93 10.07 -18.54
C ARG A 343 12.84 10.19 -17.02
N THR A 344 12.80 9.06 -16.32
CA THR A 344 12.67 9.01 -14.86
C THR A 344 13.84 8.25 -14.26
N LEU A 345 14.57 8.92 -13.38
CA LEU A 345 15.68 8.35 -12.63
C LEU A 345 15.42 8.50 -11.13
N LYS A 346 15.46 7.39 -10.39
CA LYS A 346 15.39 7.38 -8.94
C LYS A 346 16.71 6.85 -8.39
N ILE A 347 17.46 7.66 -7.67
CA ILE A 347 18.72 7.29 -7.05
C ILE A 347 18.55 7.35 -5.53
N SER A 348 18.92 6.26 -4.87
CA SER A 348 19.03 6.19 -3.41
C SER A 348 20.34 5.48 -3.11
N THR A 349 21.43 6.21 -3.01
CA THR A 349 22.75 5.58 -2.81
C THR A 349 23.37 6.00 -1.49
N GLU A 350 23.96 5.01 -0.82
CA GLU A 350 24.67 5.18 0.45
C GLU A 350 26.09 5.70 0.23
N HIS A 351 26.68 5.44 -0.93
CA HIS A 351 28.09 5.72 -1.23
C HIS A 351 28.26 6.25 -2.65
N PHE A 352 28.84 7.45 -2.74
CA PHE A 352 29.40 7.97 -3.98
C PHE A 352 30.89 7.68 -3.96
N MET A 353 31.33 6.79 -4.84
CA MET A 353 32.74 6.73 -5.18
C MET A 353 33.02 7.96 -6.03
N THR A 354 33.72 8.95 -5.47
CA THR A 354 34.25 10.08 -6.22
C THR A 354 35.47 9.65 -7.01
N PRO A 355 35.35 9.62 -8.34
CA PRO A 355 36.45 10.15 -9.13
C PRO A 355 35.93 11.17 -10.13
N TYR A 356 36.59 12.32 -10.23
CA TYR A 356 36.58 13.29 -11.32
C TYR A 356 35.82 12.85 -12.59
N PHE A 357 34.50 13.00 -12.60
CA PHE A 357 33.69 12.67 -13.76
C PHE A 357 33.71 13.86 -14.71
N SER A 358 34.14 13.64 -15.95
CA SER A 358 33.79 14.50 -17.09
C SER A 358 32.76 13.74 -17.93
N PRO A 359 31.50 13.60 -17.47
CA PRO A 359 30.52 12.87 -18.24
C PRO A 359 30.23 13.63 -19.55
N PRO A 360 29.90 12.94 -20.65
CA PRO A 360 29.41 13.60 -21.85
C PRO A 360 28.07 14.31 -21.54
N GLN A 361 28.14 15.62 -21.29
CA GLN A 361 27.02 16.48 -20.87
C GLN A 361 25.76 16.33 -21.74
N GLN A 362 25.92 15.98 -23.01
CA GLN A 362 24.82 15.99 -23.99
C GLN A 362 23.73 14.94 -23.74
N ILE A 363 24.03 13.79 -23.13
CA ILE A 363 23.07 12.67 -23.11
C ILE A 363 22.21 12.63 -21.84
N LEU A 364 22.75 13.14 -20.73
CA LEU A 364 22.02 13.27 -19.46
C LEU A 364 20.89 14.30 -19.51
N SER A 365 20.82 15.09 -20.59
CA SER A 365 19.82 16.12 -20.87
C SER A 365 18.38 15.60 -21.12
N ARG A 366 18.15 14.28 -21.08
CA ARG A 366 16.82 13.69 -21.35
C ARG A 366 16.04 13.36 -20.08
N ILE A 367 16.70 13.38 -18.93
CA ILE A 367 16.09 13.04 -17.66
C ILE A 367 15.24 14.22 -17.21
N GLU A 368 13.92 14.03 -17.31
CA GLU A 368 12.92 15.03 -16.92
C GLU A 368 12.55 14.90 -15.44
N ASN A 369 12.58 13.68 -14.89
CA ASN A 369 12.15 13.38 -13.52
C ASN A 369 13.30 12.75 -12.74
N LEU A 370 13.70 13.39 -11.65
CA LEU A 370 14.77 12.91 -10.79
C LEU A 370 14.31 12.83 -9.34
N VAL A 371 14.50 11.66 -8.75
CA VAL A 371 14.27 11.41 -7.32
C VAL A 371 15.60 11.04 -6.68
N LEU A 372 16.03 11.79 -5.68
CA LEU A 372 17.28 11.60 -4.96
C LEU A 372 17.00 11.34 -3.49
N SER A 373 17.49 10.22 -2.96
CA SER A 373 17.57 9.99 -1.53
C SER A 373 19.03 10.11 -1.11
N ILE A 374 19.33 11.17 -0.38
CA ILE A 374 20.68 11.49 0.08
C ILE A 374 20.93 10.76 1.41
N THR A 375 22.11 10.20 1.58
CA THR A 375 22.58 9.63 2.85
C THR A 375 23.58 10.57 3.51
N PRO A 376 23.81 10.49 4.84
CA PRO A 376 24.68 11.44 5.55
C PRO A 376 26.09 11.58 4.96
N HIS A 377 26.58 10.53 4.29
CA HIS A 377 27.92 10.47 3.69
C HIS A 377 27.96 10.89 2.20
N GLY A 378 26.82 11.27 1.61
CA GLY A 378 26.65 11.54 0.19
C GLY A 378 27.05 12.95 -0.29
N LEU A 379 28.10 13.57 0.26
CA LEU A 379 28.56 14.92 -0.16
C LEU A 379 28.71 15.10 -1.69
N PRO A 380 29.14 14.10 -2.48
CA PRO A 380 29.29 14.27 -3.93
C PRO A 380 27.98 14.37 -4.70
N VAL A 381 26.82 13.98 -4.13
CA VAL A 381 25.52 14.02 -4.84
C VAL A 381 25.25 15.43 -5.36
N LEU A 382 25.66 16.45 -4.59
CA LEU A 382 25.23 17.79 -4.92
C LEU A 382 25.84 18.27 -6.24
N GLN A 383 27.13 17.97 -6.42
CA GLN A 383 27.89 18.24 -7.64
C GLN A 383 27.37 17.44 -8.83
N PHE A 384 26.75 16.27 -8.58
CA PHE A 384 26.15 15.50 -9.65
C PHE A 384 24.90 16.17 -10.24
N LEU A 385 24.16 16.95 -9.44
CA LEU A 385 22.99 17.66 -9.98
C LEU A 385 23.39 18.69 -11.03
N ASP A 386 24.57 19.28 -10.96
CA ASP A 386 25.09 20.21 -11.96
C ASP A 386 25.07 19.59 -13.38
N PHE A 387 25.22 18.28 -13.50
CA PHE A 387 25.15 17.57 -14.79
C PHE A 387 23.73 17.46 -15.37
N TRP A 388 22.70 17.50 -14.52
CA TRP A 388 21.29 17.31 -14.91
C TRP A 388 20.47 18.60 -14.79
N MET A 389 21.10 19.69 -14.32
CA MET A 389 20.41 20.91 -13.91
C MET A 389 19.63 21.59 -15.03
N ASP A 390 19.93 21.38 -16.31
CA ASP A 390 19.17 22.04 -17.37
C ASP A 390 17.98 21.22 -17.88
N SER A 391 17.99 19.89 -17.70
CA SER A 391 16.94 19.02 -18.26
C SER A 391 15.86 18.60 -17.29
N ILE A 392 16.18 18.58 -15.99
CA ILE A 392 15.22 18.15 -14.98
C ILE A 392 14.06 19.14 -14.96
N LYS A 393 12.85 18.64 -15.09
CA LYS A 393 11.61 19.38 -14.85
C LYS A 393 11.09 19.13 -13.43
N ASN A 394 11.22 17.89 -12.96
CA ASN A 394 10.65 17.42 -11.71
C ASN A 394 11.75 16.88 -10.80
N LEU A 395 11.94 17.50 -9.65
CA LEU A 395 13.01 17.22 -8.70
C LEU A 395 12.45 16.85 -7.33
N PHE A 396 12.83 15.68 -6.82
CA PHE A 396 12.42 15.20 -5.50
C PHE A 396 13.67 14.83 -4.71
N ILE A 397 13.84 15.40 -3.52
CA ILE A 397 15.04 15.21 -2.70
C ILE A 397 14.64 14.81 -1.29
N PHE A 398 15.19 13.72 -0.80
CA PHE A 398 15.05 13.26 0.58
C PHE A 398 16.35 13.51 1.33
N TYR A 399 16.32 14.46 2.27
CA TYR A 399 17.46 14.81 3.09
C TYR A 399 17.61 13.84 4.28
N PRO A 400 18.84 13.40 4.59
CA PRO A 400 19.09 12.59 5.76
C PRO A 400 19.17 13.48 7.01
N VAL A 401 18.99 12.83 8.16
CA VAL A 401 19.20 13.47 9.46
C VAL A 401 20.68 13.92 9.58
N GLY A 402 20.91 15.18 9.92
CA GLY A 402 22.26 15.73 10.10
C GLY A 402 22.94 16.25 8.83
N PHE A 403 22.23 16.35 7.71
CA PHE A 403 22.76 16.99 6.50
C PHE A 403 22.95 18.50 6.72
N ALA A 404 24.16 19.01 6.45
CA ALA A 404 24.55 20.40 6.75
C ALA A 404 25.00 21.18 5.51
N GLN A 405 24.78 20.66 4.29
CA GLN A 405 25.11 21.40 3.06
C GLN A 405 23.90 22.08 2.45
N ASP A 406 24.16 23.26 1.90
CA ASP A 406 23.16 24.12 1.28
C ASP A 406 22.35 23.43 0.18
N PRO A 407 21.06 23.77 0.05
CA PRO A 407 20.23 23.31 -1.05
C PRO A 407 20.74 23.86 -2.39
N PHE A 408 20.41 23.14 -3.45
CA PHE A 408 20.91 23.35 -4.80
C PHE A 408 20.48 24.67 -5.46
N SER A 409 21.34 25.20 -6.32
CA SER A 409 21.28 26.58 -6.85
C SER A 409 20.23 26.88 -7.93
N ASN A 410 19.47 25.90 -8.45
CA ASN A 410 18.52 26.16 -9.56
C ASN A 410 17.16 25.47 -9.40
N MET A 411 16.58 25.54 -8.21
CA MET A 411 15.23 25.03 -7.96
C MET A 411 14.15 25.79 -8.75
N CYS A 412 14.36 27.09 -8.97
CA CYS A 412 13.35 28.00 -9.52
C CYS A 412 13.03 27.76 -11.02
N ALA A 413 13.97 27.16 -11.75
CA ALA A 413 13.79 26.78 -13.16
C ALA A 413 13.05 25.44 -13.35
N LYS A 414 12.67 24.77 -12.25
CA LYS A 414 11.97 23.48 -12.28
C LYS A 414 10.47 23.68 -12.29
N GLU A 415 9.75 22.77 -12.93
CA GLU A 415 8.28 22.77 -12.90
C GLU A 415 7.77 22.27 -11.54
N ARG A 416 8.39 21.21 -11.00
CA ARG A 416 7.97 20.58 -9.75
C ARG A 416 9.14 20.28 -8.84
N VAL A 417 9.04 20.71 -7.59
CA VAL A 417 10.07 20.44 -6.59
C VAL A 417 9.47 19.95 -5.28
N SER A 418 10.05 18.89 -4.74
CA SER A 418 9.72 18.35 -3.43
C SER A 418 10.98 18.11 -2.61
N LEU A 419 11.11 18.84 -1.51
CA LEU A 419 12.21 18.70 -0.55
C LEU A 419 11.66 18.08 0.73
N PHE A 420 12.12 16.87 1.07
CA PHE A 420 11.66 16.11 2.23
C PHE A 420 12.68 16.16 3.36
N ARG A 421 12.19 16.34 4.60
CA ARG A 421 13.00 16.54 5.81
C ARG A 421 14.04 17.65 5.68
N LEU A 422 13.67 18.75 5.03
CA LEU A 422 14.51 19.93 4.87
C LEU A 422 14.82 20.53 6.25
N PRO A 423 16.10 20.73 6.61
CA PRO A 423 16.46 21.49 7.81
C PRO A 423 15.91 22.92 7.73
N CYS A 424 15.30 23.43 8.80
CA CYS A 424 14.72 24.79 8.80
C CYS A 424 15.77 25.88 8.49
N ALA A 425 17.04 25.64 8.86
CA ALA A 425 18.16 26.54 8.56
C ALA A 425 18.41 26.77 7.05
N PHE A 426 17.85 25.92 6.18
CA PHE A 426 17.94 26.11 4.72
C PHE A 426 16.77 26.88 4.12
N LEU A 427 15.77 27.24 4.92
CA LEU A 427 14.63 28.01 4.44
C LEU A 427 15.06 29.38 3.92
N ASP A 428 15.95 30.07 4.62
CA ASP A 428 16.49 31.37 4.18
C ASP A 428 17.17 31.26 2.81
N ILE A 429 17.94 30.18 2.59
CA ILE A 429 18.59 29.92 1.30
C ILE A 429 17.54 29.67 0.20
N VAL A 430 16.49 28.90 0.50
CA VAL A 430 15.38 28.68 -0.45
C VAL A 430 14.68 29.99 -0.79
N ILE A 431 14.40 30.83 0.19
CA ILE A 431 13.77 32.15 0.03
C ILE A 431 14.66 33.06 -0.82
N ASP A 432 15.95 33.15 -0.49
CA ASP A 432 16.92 33.95 -1.24
C ASP A 432 17.03 33.49 -2.69
N MET A 433 17.05 32.18 -2.95
CA MET A 433 17.04 31.64 -4.32
C MET A 433 15.77 32.01 -5.09
N LEU A 434 14.60 31.97 -4.43
CA LEU A 434 13.33 32.35 -5.05
C LEU A 434 13.30 33.85 -5.41
N PHE A 435 13.91 34.71 -4.59
CA PHE A 435 14.04 36.14 -4.86
C PHE A 435 15.09 36.48 -5.93
N THR A 436 16.23 35.79 -5.90
CA THR A 436 17.39 36.07 -6.78
C THR A 436 17.30 35.39 -8.14
N SER A 437 16.33 34.51 -8.36
CA SER A 437 16.15 33.77 -9.61
C SER A 437 16.09 34.72 -10.84
N PRO A 438 16.79 34.38 -11.95
CA PRO A 438 16.85 35.20 -13.16
C PRO A 438 15.48 35.44 -13.79
N SER A 439 15.44 36.38 -14.76
CA SER A 439 14.28 36.96 -15.50
C SER A 439 12.96 36.16 -15.49
N SER A 440 11.82 36.86 -15.49
CA SER A 440 10.45 36.32 -15.49
C SER A 440 10.23 35.03 -16.31
N ASP A 441 10.89 34.93 -17.46
CA ASP A 441 10.74 33.83 -18.42
C ASP A 441 11.35 32.51 -17.94
N ALA A 442 12.20 32.52 -16.91
CA ALA A 442 12.81 31.33 -16.31
C ALA A 442 11.98 30.71 -15.17
N ARG A 443 10.93 31.40 -14.71
CA ARG A 443 10.12 30.97 -13.56
C ARG A 443 9.10 29.91 -13.96
N CYS A 444 9.52 28.66 -13.94
CA CYS A 444 8.67 27.53 -14.33
C CYS A 444 8.02 26.82 -13.13
N LEU A 445 8.34 27.20 -11.89
CA LEU A 445 7.86 26.53 -10.69
C LEU A 445 6.34 26.65 -10.56
N THR A 446 5.67 25.51 -10.66
CA THR A 446 4.22 25.36 -10.52
C THR A 446 3.87 24.51 -9.30
N HIS A 447 4.73 23.56 -8.91
CA HIS A 447 4.48 22.67 -7.78
C HIS A 447 5.65 22.74 -6.79
N LEU A 448 5.37 23.11 -5.54
CA LEU A 448 6.37 23.12 -4.48
C LEU A 448 5.86 22.36 -3.26
N LYS A 449 6.66 21.40 -2.81
CA LYS A 449 6.49 20.71 -1.54
C LYS A 449 7.72 20.89 -0.67
N LEU A 450 7.52 21.42 0.53
CA LEU A 450 8.53 21.51 1.57
C LEU A 450 8.04 20.74 2.79
N ASP A 451 8.75 19.68 3.14
CA ASP A 451 8.57 18.96 4.40
C ASP A 451 9.79 19.22 5.26
N PHE A 452 9.57 19.89 6.39
CA PHE A 452 10.62 20.34 7.29
C PHE A 452 10.86 19.33 8.42
N ARG A 453 12.14 19.16 8.75
CA ARG A 453 12.56 18.32 9.88
C ARG A 453 12.25 19.01 11.21
N GLU A 454 12.69 20.25 11.34
CA GLU A 454 12.35 21.15 12.44
C GLU A 454 11.24 22.10 11.99
N PRO A 455 10.22 22.39 12.83
CA PRO A 455 9.11 23.19 12.36
C PRO A 455 9.48 24.66 12.17
N ILE A 456 8.76 25.31 11.26
CA ILE A 456 8.93 26.71 10.87
C ILE A 456 7.80 27.58 11.47
N LEU A 457 8.13 28.84 11.74
CA LEU A 457 7.23 29.85 12.29
C LEU A 457 6.37 30.49 11.20
N ASP A 458 5.24 31.07 11.59
CA ASP A 458 4.30 31.74 10.67
C ASP A 458 4.98 32.89 9.90
N GLY A 459 5.91 33.62 10.53
CA GLY A 459 6.67 34.67 9.86
C GLY A 459 7.55 34.14 8.71
N GLU A 460 8.14 32.96 8.88
CA GLU A 460 8.96 32.31 7.86
C GLU A 460 8.09 31.79 6.70
N VAL A 461 6.89 31.28 7.02
CA VAL A 461 5.88 30.95 6.01
C VAL A 461 5.54 32.19 5.20
N CYS A 462 5.29 33.33 5.83
CA CYS A 462 4.96 34.57 5.11
C CYS A 462 6.09 35.04 4.18
N MET A 463 7.35 34.99 4.63
CA MET A 463 8.50 35.31 3.78
C MET A 463 8.58 34.39 2.56
N LEU A 464 8.34 33.09 2.74
CA LEU A 464 8.27 32.12 1.66
C LEU A 464 7.14 32.43 0.67
N THR A 465 5.93 32.75 1.13
CA THR A 465 4.82 33.08 0.20
C THR A 465 5.14 34.34 -0.61
N GLN A 466 5.76 35.34 0.03
CA GLN A 466 6.15 36.59 -0.61
C GLN A 466 7.20 36.34 -1.71
N ALA A 467 8.13 35.40 -1.49
CA ALA A 467 9.08 34.96 -2.51
C ALA A 467 8.38 34.23 -3.68
N LEU A 468 7.35 33.44 -3.40
CA LEU A 468 6.60 32.67 -4.38
C LEU A 468 5.58 33.48 -5.19
N ARG A 469 5.23 34.70 -4.78
CA ARG A 469 4.20 35.57 -5.40
C ARG A 469 4.34 35.78 -6.91
N SER A 470 5.55 35.57 -7.44
CA SER A 470 5.90 35.86 -8.82
C SER A 470 6.05 34.61 -9.70
N TYR A 471 5.68 33.45 -9.16
CA TYR A 471 5.69 32.15 -9.83
C TYR A 471 4.27 31.71 -10.16
N PRO A 472 4.06 30.94 -11.23
CA PRO A 472 2.75 30.41 -11.63
C PRO A 472 2.33 29.22 -10.76
N MET A 473 2.28 29.41 -9.44
CA MET A 473 2.05 28.34 -8.48
C MET A 473 0.65 27.71 -8.65
N GLU A 474 0.63 26.39 -8.79
CA GLU A 474 -0.59 25.57 -8.84
C GLU A 474 -0.72 24.68 -7.60
N VAL A 475 0.40 24.19 -7.06
CA VAL A 475 0.41 23.29 -5.90
C VAL A 475 1.42 23.77 -4.87
N LEU A 476 0.94 23.95 -3.64
CA LEU A 476 1.78 24.27 -2.48
C LEU A 476 1.52 23.27 -1.35
N VAL A 477 2.57 22.60 -0.91
CA VAL A 477 2.53 21.69 0.25
C VAL A 477 3.57 22.14 1.26
N LEU A 478 3.12 22.52 2.46
CA LEU A 478 3.99 22.88 3.58
C LEU A 478 3.71 21.92 4.74
N ASP A 479 4.73 21.14 5.11
CA ASP A 479 4.67 20.21 6.22
C ASP A 479 5.72 20.60 7.26
N GLY A 480 5.30 20.92 8.48
CA GLY A 480 6.20 21.38 9.52
C GLY A 480 5.90 22.79 10.04
N ILE A 481 4.65 23.26 10.01
CA ILE A 481 4.31 24.61 10.52
C ILE A 481 4.19 24.55 12.05
N LEU A 482 4.68 25.53 12.82
CA LEU A 482 4.53 25.56 14.28
C LEU A 482 3.37 26.43 14.75
N GLY A 483 3.21 27.61 14.12
CA GLY A 483 2.26 28.62 14.57
C GLY A 483 0.84 28.32 14.10
N GLY A 484 0.61 28.23 12.80
CA GLY A 484 -0.69 27.88 12.22
C GLY A 484 -1.74 28.98 12.29
N HIS A 485 -1.39 30.25 12.48
CA HIS A 485 -2.39 31.31 12.62
C HIS A 485 -3.13 31.62 11.31
N PRO A 486 -4.38 32.13 11.35
CA PRO A 486 -5.13 32.43 10.13
C PRO A 486 -4.43 33.36 9.13
N SER A 487 -3.51 34.20 9.61
CA SER A 487 -2.67 35.07 8.78
C SER A 487 -1.85 34.31 7.73
N ILE A 488 -1.46 33.06 7.97
CA ILE A 488 -0.71 32.29 6.97
C ILE A 488 -1.57 32.00 5.75
N ILE A 489 -2.87 31.70 5.95
CA ILE A 489 -3.80 31.41 4.85
C ILE A 489 -4.15 32.71 4.14
N GLU A 490 -4.34 33.80 4.89
CA GLU A 490 -4.52 35.12 4.29
C GLU A 490 -3.37 35.47 3.35
N ASP A 491 -2.14 35.27 3.81
CA ASP A 491 -0.94 35.63 3.07
C ASP A 491 -0.74 34.74 1.83
N ILE A 492 -0.94 33.41 1.96
CA ILE A 492 -0.95 32.48 0.83
C ILE A 492 -2.02 32.87 -0.20
N ALA A 493 -3.25 33.12 0.24
CA ALA A 493 -4.36 33.44 -0.66
C ALA A 493 -4.19 34.80 -1.36
N THR A 494 -3.44 35.72 -0.73
CA THR A 494 -3.13 37.03 -1.31
C THR A 494 -2.05 36.92 -2.39
N HIS A 495 -1.00 36.13 -2.14
CA HIS A 495 0.14 36.02 -3.05
C HIS A 495 -0.03 34.96 -4.14
N MET A 496 -0.88 33.94 -3.91
CA MET A 496 -1.10 32.83 -4.84
C MET A 496 -2.61 32.49 -4.94
N PRO A 497 -3.46 33.42 -5.42
CA PRO A 497 -4.90 33.22 -5.49
C PRO A 497 -5.32 32.08 -6.45
N ASP A 498 -4.48 31.77 -7.44
CA ASP A 498 -4.76 30.78 -8.49
C ASP A 498 -4.33 29.33 -8.17
N LEU A 499 -3.96 29.04 -6.91
CA LEU A 499 -3.61 27.68 -6.48
C LEU A 499 -4.73 26.68 -6.78
N LEU A 500 -4.37 25.49 -7.23
CA LEU A 500 -5.25 24.33 -7.42
C LEU A 500 -5.25 23.43 -6.17
N VAL A 501 -4.10 23.26 -5.53
CA VAL A 501 -3.91 22.40 -4.36
C VAL A 501 -3.15 23.14 -3.27
N LEU A 502 -3.68 23.10 -2.05
CA LEU A 502 -3.02 23.60 -0.85
C LEU A 502 -3.03 22.53 0.23
N THR A 503 -1.85 22.13 0.70
CA THR A 503 -1.70 21.21 1.84
C THR A 503 -0.87 21.86 2.93
N LEU A 504 -1.40 21.94 4.14
CA LEU A 504 -0.73 22.54 5.30
C LEU A 504 -0.72 21.57 6.47
N PHE A 505 0.46 21.21 6.98
CA PHE A 505 0.59 20.37 8.16
C PHE A 505 1.29 21.06 9.32
N LEU A 506 0.57 21.15 10.44
CA LEU A 506 0.98 21.76 11.70
C LEU A 506 1.69 20.74 12.61
N ARG A 507 2.75 21.14 13.30
CA ARG A 507 3.40 20.38 14.36
C ARG A 507 2.87 20.84 15.70
N GLY A 508 2.53 19.90 16.58
CA GLY A 508 2.11 20.18 17.95
C GLY A 508 3.23 20.66 18.87
N GLY A 509 4.48 20.66 18.40
CA GLY A 509 5.60 21.24 19.13
C GLY A 509 6.93 21.17 18.37
N SER A 510 7.91 21.92 18.85
CA SER A 510 9.26 22.04 18.25
C SER A 510 10.02 20.72 18.13
N ASN A 511 9.70 19.76 18.99
CA ASN A 511 10.39 18.46 19.06
C ASN A 511 9.77 17.41 18.12
N GLN A 512 8.68 17.71 17.42
CA GLN A 512 8.01 16.76 16.53
C GLN A 512 8.65 16.75 15.14
N SER A 513 9.31 15.63 14.82
CA SER A 513 9.99 15.41 13.53
C SER A 513 9.08 14.90 12.41
N ALA A 514 7.85 14.47 12.72
CA ALA A 514 6.81 14.15 11.74
C ALA A 514 5.48 14.81 12.12
N SER A 515 4.69 15.18 11.11
CA SER A 515 3.32 15.69 11.31
C SER A 515 2.41 14.58 11.77
N THR A 516 1.78 14.79 12.91
CA THR A 516 0.66 13.99 13.39
C THR A 516 -0.61 14.82 13.35
N HIS A 517 -1.75 14.27 13.74
CA HIS A 517 -2.94 15.07 14.02
C HIS A 517 -2.60 16.18 15.02
N CYS A 518 -3.04 17.41 14.72
CA CYS A 518 -2.71 18.57 15.53
C CYS A 518 -3.91 19.49 15.70
N MET A 519 -4.04 20.10 16.88
CA MET A 519 -5.01 21.16 17.13
C MET A 519 -4.50 22.46 16.56
N TRP A 520 -5.18 22.99 15.55
CA TRP A 520 -4.87 24.31 15.01
C TRP A 520 -5.25 25.39 16.03
N PRO A 521 -4.53 26.54 16.08
CA PRO A 521 -4.69 27.54 17.14
C PRO A 521 -6.07 28.20 17.22
N LYS A 522 -6.82 28.12 16.13
CA LYS A 522 -8.15 28.71 15.98
C LYS A 522 -9.10 27.65 15.43
N PRO A 523 -10.41 27.79 15.67
CA PRO A 523 -11.42 27.02 14.96
C PRO A 523 -11.45 27.30 13.46
N THR A 524 -12.02 26.35 12.69
CA THR A 524 -12.02 26.33 11.22
C THR A 524 -12.66 27.57 10.56
N TRP A 525 -13.71 28.13 11.16
CA TRP A 525 -14.40 29.33 10.63
C TRP A 525 -13.56 30.60 10.68
N MET A 526 -12.50 30.68 11.50
CA MET A 526 -11.58 31.82 11.46
C MET A 526 -10.63 31.76 10.25
N TYR A 527 -10.42 30.57 9.68
CA TYR A 527 -9.59 30.39 8.49
C TYR A 527 -10.39 30.54 7.20
N ALA A 528 -11.63 30.05 7.21
CA ALA A 528 -12.45 29.93 6.01
C ALA A 528 -12.67 31.24 5.23
N PRO A 529 -12.86 32.42 5.85
CA PRO A 529 -13.03 33.68 5.12
C PRO A 529 -11.91 34.00 4.14
N TYR A 530 -10.67 33.61 4.46
CA TYR A 530 -9.51 33.85 3.60
C TYR A 530 -9.54 33.02 2.32
N PHE A 531 -10.26 31.89 2.33
CA PHE A 531 -10.39 31.04 1.15
C PHE A 531 -11.23 31.66 0.04
N ALA A 532 -12.00 32.73 0.33
CA ALA A 532 -12.72 33.49 -0.68
C ALA A 532 -11.80 34.19 -1.70
N ARG A 533 -10.52 34.36 -1.36
CA ARG A 533 -9.52 34.92 -2.29
C ARG A 533 -8.98 33.89 -3.28
N PHE A 534 -9.14 32.59 -3.02
CA PHE A 534 -8.74 31.57 -3.98
C PHE A 534 -9.75 31.47 -5.12
N THR A 535 -9.26 31.63 -6.35
CA THR A 535 -10.06 31.61 -7.58
C THR A 535 -10.20 30.20 -8.16
N ARG A 536 -9.20 29.33 -7.92
CA ARG A 536 -9.06 28.03 -8.58
C ARG A 536 -8.85 26.84 -7.64
N LEU A 537 -8.87 27.05 -6.32
CA LEU A 537 -8.53 26.00 -5.35
C LEU A 537 -9.54 24.85 -5.40
N ARG A 538 -9.07 23.66 -5.76
CA ARG A 538 -9.89 22.43 -5.86
C ARG A 538 -9.64 21.45 -4.73
N HIS A 539 -8.43 21.44 -4.20
CA HIS A 539 -8.00 20.49 -3.18
C HIS A 539 -7.40 21.23 -2.00
N PHE A 540 -7.96 21.02 -0.82
CA PHE A 540 -7.40 21.52 0.44
C PHE A 540 -7.21 20.38 1.43
N GLU A 541 -6.04 20.34 2.04
CA GLU A 541 -5.68 19.32 3.01
C GLU A 541 -4.94 19.93 4.20
N TRP A 542 -5.31 19.49 5.40
CA TRP A 542 -4.59 19.84 6.61
C TRP A 542 -4.79 18.81 7.72
N ASN A 543 -3.85 18.73 8.65
CA ASN A 543 -3.86 17.75 9.74
C ASN A 543 -4.65 18.22 10.97
N TYR A 544 -5.78 18.90 10.74
CA TYR A 544 -6.66 19.37 11.81
C TYR A 544 -7.23 18.20 12.59
N GLN A 545 -6.86 18.11 13.87
CA GLN A 545 -7.39 17.10 14.79
C GLN A 545 -8.83 17.47 15.16
N TYR A 546 -9.77 16.61 14.75
CA TYR A 546 -11.17 16.77 15.09
C TYR A 546 -11.49 16.06 16.41
N PHE A 547 -11.85 16.81 17.46
CA PHE A 547 -12.35 16.21 18.70
C PHE A 547 -13.82 15.80 18.51
N CYS A 548 -14.05 14.51 18.24
CA CYS A 548 -15.40 13.95 18.12
C CYS A 548 -16.17 14.01 19.45
N ASP A 549 -15.46 13.96 20.58
CA ASP A 549 -16.03 13.94 21.93
C ASP A 549 -16.61 15.31 22.37
N LYS A 550 -16.39 16.35 21.55
CA LYS A 550 -17.02 17.67 21.66
C LYS A 550 -17.85 17.92 20.39
N VAL A 551 -18.87 17.08 20.23
CA VAL A 551 -19.71 16.89 19.03
C VAL A 551 -20.10 18.20 18.33
N ILE A 552 -19.70 18.34 17.07
CA ILE A 552 -20.22 19.39 16.18
C ILE A 552 -21.57 18.96 15.60
N THR A 553 -22.62 19.20 16.37
CA THR A 553 -24.01 19.27 15.89
C THR A 553 -24.26 20.65 15.23
N PRO A 554 -25.43 20.93 14.61
CA PRO A 554 -25.82 22.30 14.24
C PRO A 554 -25.67 23.31 15.40
N TRP A 555 -25.70 22.84 16.64
CA TRP A 555 -25.38 23.62 17.85
C TRP A 555 -23.92 24.11 17.90
N SER A 556 -22.97 23.37 17.33
CA SER A 556 -21.61 23.87 17.20
C SER A 556 -21.47 24.96 16.16
N MET A 557 -22.35 25.10 15.17
CA MET A 557 -22.32 26.32 14.34
C MET A 557 -22.61 27.57 15.17
N LEU A 558 -23.52 27.50 16.15
CA LEU A 558 -23.81 28.62 17.06
C LEU A 558 -22.59 28.95 17.95
N LEU A 559 -21.87 27.95 18.44
CA LEU A 559 -20.59 28.15 19.15
C LEU A 559 -19.48 28.69 18.23
N LEU A 560 -19.42 28.22 16.98
CA LEU A 560 -18.51 28.71 15.95
C LEU A 560 -18.87 30.14 15.51
N GLU A 561 -20.10 30.60 15.73
CA GLU A 561 -20.58 31.97 15.50
C GLU A 561 -20.46 32.89 16.74
N GLY A 562 -20.00 32.37 17.88
CA GLY A 562 -19.67 33.15 19.09
C GLY A 562 -20.74 33.18 20.18
N HIS A 563 -21.76 32.33 20.11
CA HIS A 563 -22.75 32.15 21.19
C HIS A 563 -22.15 31.34 22.35
N ASP A 564 -22.50 31.66 23.60
CA ASP A 564 -22.06 30.92 24.78
C ASP A 564 -23.09 29.86 25.23
N ASP A 565 -22.69 29.02 26.20
CA ASP A 565 -23.55 27.94 26.71
C ASP A 565 -24.79 28.44 27.47
N GLN A 566 -24.89 29.76 27.73
CA GLN A 566 -26.02 30.40 28.40
C GLN A 566 -27.04 30.99 27.41
N ASP A 567 -26.73 31.04 26.10
CA ASP A 567 -27.63 31.57 25.10
C ASP A 567 -28.89 30.69 24.96
N GLY A 568 -30.06 31.34 24.93
CA GLY A 568 -31.35 30.67 24.80
C GLY A 568 -31.51 29.89 23.49
N PHE A 569 -30.74 30.22 22.44
CA PHE A 569 -30.68 29.44 21.21
C PHE A 569 -29.88 28.13 21.35
N VAL A 570 -29.04 28.02 22.39
CA VAL A 570 -28.11 26.91 22.63
C VAL A 570 -28.70 25.89 23.63
N GLN A 571 -29.46 26.34 24.63
CA GLN A 571 -30.03 25.49 25.70
C GLN A 571 -30.84 24.25 25.25
N PRO A 572 -31.66 24.28 24.18
CA PRO A 572 -32.47 23.11 23.79
C PRO A 572 -31.65 21.89 23.34
N TYR A 573 -30.37 22.08 23.00
CA TYR A 573 -29.51 21.05 22.43
C TYR A 573 -28.58 20.37 23.43
N LEU A 574 -28.45 20.90 24.66
CA LEU A 574 -27.58 20.35 25.72
C LEU A 574 -28.14 19.09 26.40
N GLY A 575 -29.39 18.70 26.12
CA GLY A 575 -30.13 17.68 26.86
C GLY A 575 -30.24 16.29 26.23
N HIS A 576 -29.62 16.04 25.07
CA HIS A 576 -29.77 14.75 24.37
C HIS A 576 -28.42 14.10 24.07
N GLU A 577 -28.06 13.09 24.88
CA GLU A 577 -27.05 12.09 24.55
C GLU A 577 -27.50 11.36 23.27
N SER A 578 -26.81 11.61 22.16
CA SER A 578 -27.16 11.05 20.85
C SER A 578 -26.10 10.04 20.43
N ASP A 579 -26.38 8.75 20.67
CA ASP A 579 -25.47 7.61 20.45
C ASP A 579 -25.19 7.22 18.98
N ASP A 580 -25.74 7.91 17.97
CA ASP A 580 -25.69 7.45 16.57
C ASP A 580 -25.27 8.50 15.50
N TYR A 581 -24.50 9.55 15.87
CA TYR A 581 -23.97 10.47 14.83
C TYR A 581 -22.79 9.86 14.08
N GLU A 582 -23.04 9.38 12.86
CA GLU A 582 -22.01 8.85 11.97
C GLU A 582 -20.86 9.85 11.72
N GLU A 583 -19.66 9.40 12.03
CA GLU A 583 -18.38 10.12 12.03
C GLU A 583 -18.07 10.85 10.71
N THR A 584 -18.57 10.33 9.59
CA THR A 584 -18.42 10.93 8.26
C THR A 584 -19.09 12.31 8.16
N ARG A 585 -20.13 12.60 8.96
CA ARG A 585 -20.85 13.88 8.92
C ARG A 585 -20.05 15.04 9.51
N HIS A 586 -19.24 14.78 10.53
CA HIS A 586 -18.40 15.81 11.17
C HIS A 586 -17.37 16.40 10.22
N ALA A 587 -16.68 15.54 9.46
CA ALA A 587 -15.72 16.00 8.48
C ALA A 587 -16.41 16.74 7.30
N LEU A 588 -17.65 16.36 6.94
CA LEU A 588 -18.48 17.13 6.00
C LEU A 588 -18.87 18.51 6.54
N TYR A 589 -19.18 18.66 7.84
CA TYR A 589 -19.44 19.97 8.45
C TYR A 589 -18.20 20.86 8.42
N GLY A 590 -17.04 20.34 8.81
CA GLY A 590 -15.77 21.07 8.67
C GLY A 590 -15.53 21.54 7.24
N ALA A 591 -15.77 20.68 6.25
CA ALA A 591 -15.63 21.02 4.84
C ALA A 591 -16.66 22.03 4.32
N SER A 592 -17.88 22.01 4.85
CA SER A 592 -18.95 22.94 4.46
C SER A 592 -18.59 24.40 4.78
N VAL A 593 -17.86 24.65 5.88
CA VAL A 593 -17.41 25.99 6.27
C VAL A 593 -16.48 26.58 5.20
N PHE A 594 -15.56 25.78 4.65
CA PHE A 594 -14.68 26.22 3.55
C PHE A 594 -15.43 26.38 2.22
N LYS A 595 -16.38 25.48 1.92
CA LYS A 595 -17.23 25.57 0.72
C LYS A 595 -18.07 26.85 0.68
N ALA A 596 -18.45 27.41 1.83
CA ALA A 596 -19.18 28.67 1.89
C ALA A 596 -18.36 29.86 1.33
N TYR A 597 -17.02 29.81 1.46
CA TYR A 597 -16.12 30.89 1.04
C TYR A 597 -15.40 30.59 -0.26
N CYS A 598 -15.04 29.33 -0.54
CA CYS A 598 -14.44 28.92 -1.80
C CYS A 598 -15.45 28.13 -2.63
N ARG A 599 -15.78 28.63 -3.82
CA ARG A 599 -16.75 27.97 -4.73
C ARG A 599 -16.15 26.81 -5.52
N ALA A 600 -14.83 26.66 -5.53
CA ALA A 600 -14.08 25.70 -6.35
C ALA A 600 -13.65 24.36 -5.70
N PRO A 601 -13.69 24.12 -4.36
CA PRO A 601 -13.09 22.92 -3.79
C PRO A 601 -13.95 21.69 -4.08
N GLU A 602 -13.36 20.74 -4.81
CA GLU A 602 -13.95 19.44 -5.15
C GLU A 602 -13.63 18.39 -4.06
N LEU A 603 -12.55 18.57 -3.30
CA LEU A 603 -12.09 17.64 -2.28
C LEU A 603 -11.45 18.36 -1.08
N MET A 604 -11.86 17.99 0.12
CA MET A 604 -11.19 18.34 1.36
C MET A 604 -10.81 17.08 2.13
N VAL A 605 -9.54 16.97 2.55
CA VAL A 605 -9.06 15.83 3.35
C VAL A 605 -8.83 16.28 4.79
N VAL A 606 -9.45 15.55 5.72
CA VAL A 606 -9.37 15.81 7.16
C VAL A 606 -8.87 14.54 7.86
N TYR A 607 -7.92 14.70 8.76
CA TYR A 607 -7.21 13.58 9.37
C TYR A 607 -7.77 13.25 10.76
N ARG A 608 -8.16 12.00 11.01
CA ARG A 608 -8.60 11.48 12.33
C ARG A 608 -7.50 10.66 12.99
N LEU A 609 -7.44 10.70 14.33
CA LEU A 609 -6.48 10.01 15.23
C LEU A 609 -5.85 8.70 14.74
N ASP A 610 -6.59 7.84 14.01
CA ASP A 610 -6.11 6.54 13.51
C ASP A 610 -6.20 6.36 11.97
N SER A 611 -6.70 7.34 11.21
CA SER A 611 -6.82 7.26 9.74
C SER A 611 -7.08 8.62 9.05
N ALA A 612 -6.68 8.75 7.78
CA ALA A 612 -7.08 9.87 6.95
C ALA A 612 -8.54 9.71 6.50
N MET A 613 -9.43 10.66 6.82
CA MET A 613 -10.79 10.72 6.28
C MET A 613 -10.82 11.65 5.06
N ARG A 614 -11.20 11.12 3.90
CA ARG A 614 -11.37 11.91 2.67
C ARG A 614 -12.83 12.35 2.55
N CYS A 615 -13.08 13.66 2.49
CA CYS A 615 -14.41 14.22 2.30
C CYS A 615 -14.53 14.85 0.91
N TRP A 616 -15.32 14.23 0.06
CA TRP A 616 -15.67 14.77 -1.24
C TRP A 616 -16.81 15.77 -1.08
N LEU A 617 -16.60 17.00 -1.54
CA LEU A 617 -17.66 18.02 -1.58
C LEU A 617 -18.44 17.82 -2.88
N VAL A 618 -19.68 17.35 -2.78
CA VAL A 618 -20.55 17.16 -3.96
C VAL A 618 -20.87 18.54 -4.58
N ARG A 619 -20.76 18.64 -5.91
CA ARG A 619 -21.19 19.82 -6.69
C ARG A 619 -22.68 20.08 -6.49
N ASP A 620 -23.09 21.34 -6.44
CA ASP A 620 -24.46 21.78 -6.13
C ASP A 620 -25.53 21.31 -7.16
N ASP A 621 -25.12 20.68 -8.27
CA ASP A 621 -26.01 20.29 -9.37
C ASP A 621 -26.49 18.82 -9.32
N GLY A 622 -26.12 18.04 -8.29
CA GLY A 622 -26.50 16.63 -8.16
C GLY A 622 -27.46 16.37 -6.99
N PRO A 623 -28.55 15.59 -7.16
CA PRO A 623 -29.35 15.15 -6.02
C PRO A 623 -28.48 14.34 -5.06
N ILE A 624 -28.59 14.65 -3.77
CA ILE A 624 -27.98 13.87 -2.69
C ILE A 624 -28.41 12.40 -2.89
N PRO A 625 -27.48 11.42 -2.99
CA PRO A 625 -27.85 10.03 -3.22
C PRO A 625 -28.77 9.52 -2.10
N ASP A 626 -29.91 8.96 -2.49
CA ASP A 626 -30.91 8.45 -1.57
C ASP A 626 -30.37 7.23 -0.78
N ARG A 627 -30.83 7.11 0.47
CA ARG A 627 -30.34 6.29 1.61
C ARG A 627 -30.21 4.79 1.39
N THR A 628 -30.54 4.26 0.21
CA THR A 628 -30.63 2.81 -0.04
C THR A 628 -29.57 2.26 -1.00
N SER A 629 -28.75 3.12 -1.61
CA SER A 629 -27.75 2.67 -2.56
C SER A 629 -26.43 2.33 -1.85
N ASN A 630 -26.09 1.05 -1.81
CA ASN A 630 -24.78 0.49 -1.41
C ASN A 630 -23.64 0.89 -2.38
N VAL A 631 -23.77 2.03 -3.07
CA VAL A 631 -22.92 2.47 -4.18
C VAL A 631 -21.68 3.20 -3.69
N LEU A 632 -21.66 3.73 -2.46
CA LEU A 632 -20.46 4.36 -1.88
C LEU A 632 -19.30 3.38 -1.65
N ASN A 633 -19.57 2.06 -1.60
CA ASN A 633 -18.54 1.02 -1.38
C ASN A 633 -18.08 0.30 -2.66
N ARG A 634 -18.61 0.64 -3.84
CA ARG A 634 -18.24 -0.07 -5.08
C ARG A 634 -17.92 0.92 -6.19
N VAL A 635 -16.64 0.93 -6.56
CA VAL A 635 -16.01 1.71 -7.64
C VAL A 635 -15.62 3.14 -7.25
N ILE A 636 -14.68 3.24 -6.32
CA ILE A 636 -13.77 4.39 -6.23
C ILE A 636 -12.36 3.78 -6.27
N PRO A 637 -11.47 4.18 -7.19
CA PRO A 637 -10.11 3.65 -7.18
C PRO A 637 -9.47 3.99 -5.84
N THR A 638 -9.11 2.95 -5.08
CA THR A 638 -8.28 3.04 -3.89
C THR A 638 -6.88 3.46 -4.32
N LEU A 639 -6.71 4.76 -4.51
CA LEU A 639 -5.40 5.39 -4.57
C LEU A 639 -5.04 5.81 -3.15
N GLU A 640 -4.47 4.88 -2.40
CA GLU A 640 -3.92 5.13 -1.08
C GLU A 640 -2.72 6.07 -1.20
N TRP A 641 -2.76 7.18 -0.48
CA TRP A 641 -1.58 7.98 -0.16
C TRP A 641 -1.55 8.10 1.36
N ASN A 642 -0.53 7.51 1.97
CA ASN A 642 -0.28 7.55 3.40
C ASN A 642 0.99 8.39 3.64
N PRO A 643 0.89 9.60 4.23
CA PRO A 643 2.05 10.45 4.47
C PRO A 643 3.02 9.90 5.54
N GLN A 644 2.65 8.87 6.31
CA GLN A 644 3.50 8.29 7.36
C GLN A 644 4.37 7.10 6.91
N MET A 645 4.30 6.67 5.63
CA MET A 645 5.14 5.55 5.14
C MET A 645 6.57 6.00 4.76
N VAL A 646 7.38 6.36 5.76
CA VAL A 646 8.77 6.85 5.58
C VAL A 646 9.82 5.71 5.59
N GLY A 647 9.41 4.45 5.47
CA GLY A 647 10.35 3.30 5.54
C GLY A 647 10.71 2.67 4.19
N ASP A 648 9.71 2.31 3.39
CA ASP A 648 9.92 1.27 2.35
C ASP A 648 9.36 1.59 0.96
N CYS A 649 8.66 2.71 0.75
CA CYS A 649 7.96 2.98 -0.51
C CYS A 649 8.50 4.22 -1.26
N LEU A 650 9.69 4.10 -1.85
CA LEU A 650 10.10 4.93 -3.00
C LEU A 650 9.28 4.60 -4.28
N GLU A 651 8.41 3.58 -4.23
CA GLU A 651 7.71 3.02 -5.39
C GLU A 651 6.51 3.88 -5.85
N ASP A 652 5.76 4.52 -4.95
CA ASP A 652 4.45 5.15 -5.27
C ASP A 652 4.43 6.69 -5.34
N SER A 653 5.52 7.37 -4.98
CA SER A 653 5.55 8.84 -4.86
C SER A 653 5.39 9.62 -6.18
N SER A 654 5.38 8.95 -7.35
CA SER A 654 5.27 9.59 -8.66
C SER A 654 3.90 9.42 -9.34
N GLY A 655 2.95 8.70 -8.73
CA GLY A 655 1.64 8.43 -9.36
C GLY A 655 0.63 9.57 -9.29
N TRP A 656 0.88 10.55 -8.40
CA TRP A 656 -0.03 11.67 -8.12
C TRP A 656 0.54 13.06 -8.45
N TRP A 657 1.85 13.14 -8.73
CA TRP A 657 2.51 14.37 -9.17
C TRP A 657 2.55 14.42 -10.67
#